data_AF-A0A7W4W0H6-F1
#
_entry.id   AF-A0A7W4W0H6-F1
#
_cell.length_a   1.000
_cell.length_b   1.000
_cell.length_c   1.000
_cell.angle_alpha   90.00
_cell.angle_beta   90.00
_cell.angle_gamma   90.00
#
_symmetry.space_group_name_H-M   'P 1'
#
loop_
_entity.id
_entity.type
_entity.pdbx_description
1 polymer ?
#
loop_
_entity_poly.entity_id
_entity_poly.type
_entity_poly.pdbx_seq_one_letter_code
_entity_poly.pdbx_strand_id
1 'polypeptide(L)'
;MAGHLRARRWTLVACLVVIGVQAVLLATLLQGAREPHRVPVLVTAPAVVAHELAVEADALPGAPFAADWTDDPDEARAAVRHGTSVAAVLVDLRETRDVLLVNPRHDPDLTDAVTDRLVAVEKARGRTLEVRPVVTSGADAAERIRRYVVLCGLLGFGYAVVVSLVRGPVAATAGRGVLRLLGLAAVSLAGAGLLQLLPATRLPGDDLRIVGIGAAYVFMTGAVTLAVEALADLVGIAAVAALYFVLATPLLAGTSHYLLPAPWPEVSPWTPTGSAQRALATVAYLDPGHATQPALVVGAAGVVAVLVLVFSAQFRKPPRATSATSMPTRHWRLWVIGSVLPLAVLMAVAVASLPADVTTAKRLPSVASETTCVDRAGRPRSVRDLNHQISTLQGSPAFQGADVGADVRLQDGRFLLVFGDTLRGPSFDGPSLARNSMLLWDTDCVSVVLPPSKGALIPDRLDGVGYWPMSSAVAHRPGYDLVLVSTQRVRSTGGGSFDFANLGPALAVFVVRAGGAPQLIATKDLGADDADPARPAWGAALAVDDGWVYAYGTARPGQDGVFGFSLHVARVRPDDVLDAAKWRFWDGSGWQRSPDRAAALVPAEGGVSQTLSVFHQGGRWYALSKRDGDLGDQLVFWTAPAPTGPFAPTDPVATIASDSAAGAVTYMPLAHPRILPERGTMVASYSRNNTDFDKIRADPTLYRPTFLRVPLPD
;
A
#
# COMPACT_ATOMS: atom_id res chain seq x y z
N MET A 1 -0.32 21.10 -65.88
CA MET A 1 -1.02 21.71 -64.73
C MET A 1 -1.72 20.70 -63.80
N ALA A 2 -2.31 19.60 -64.27
CA ALA A 2 -3.05 18.64 -63.43
C ALA A 2 -2.20 17.89 -62.36
N GLY A 3 -0.91 17.62 -62.62
CA GLY A 3 0.00 16.95 -61.66
C GLY A 3 0.37 17.82 -60.45
N HIS A 4 0.55 19.13 -60.63
CA HIS A 4 0.87 20.06 -59.54
C HIS A 4 -0.30 20.28 -58.59
N LEU A 5 -1.54 20.26 -59.09
CA LEU A 5 -2.75 20.36 -58.27
C LEU A 5 -2.99 19.10 -57.42
N ARG A 6 -2.69 17.90 -57.94
CA ARG A 6 -2.73 16.64 -57.17
C ARG A 6 -1.68 16.60 -56.07
N ALA A 7 -0.42 16.95 -56.38
CA ALA A 7 0.65 16.99 -55.39
C ALA A 7 0.31 17.97 -54.24
N ARG A 8 -0.19 19.17 -54.58
CA ARG A 8 -0.58 20.19 -53.59
C ARG A 8 -1.77 19.75 -52.71
N ARG A 9 -2.72 18.99 -53.26
CA ARG A 9 -3.83 18.39 -52.49
C ARG A 9 -3.34 17.35 -51.48
N TRP A 10 -2.43 16.45 -51.88
CA TRP A 10 -1.86 15.45 -50.97
C TRP A 10 -0.99 16.07 -49.87
N THR A 11 -0.24 17.13 -50.18
CA THR A 11 0.50 17.90 -49.17
C THR A 11 -0.44 18.54 -48.15
N LEU A 12 -1.56 19.14 -48.60
CA LEU A 12 -2.57 19.73 -47.71
C LEU A 12 -3.24 18.68 -46.83
N VAL A 13 -3.58 17.51 -47.38
CA VAL A 13 -4.13 16.38 -46.60
C VAL A 13 -3.13 15.90 -45.56
N ALA A 14 -1.85 15.73 -45.91
CA ALA A 14 -0.81 15.34 -44.97
C ALA A 14 -0.64 16.37 -43.84
N CYS A 15 -0.66 17.67 -44.15
CA CYS A 15 -0.62 18.72 -43.13
C CYS A 15 -1.85 18.68 -42.22
N LEU A 16 -3.06 18.48 -42.76
CA LEU A 16 -4.28 18.38 -41.97
C LEU A 16 -4.29 17.14 -41.07
N VAL A 17 -3.77 16.01 -41.54
CA VAL A 17 -3.61 14.79 -40.72
C VAL A 17 -2.62 15.06 -39.58
N VAL A 18 -1.48 15.67 -39.85
CA VAL A 18 -0.52 16.06 -38.81
C VAL A 18 -1.20 16.96 -37.78
N ILE A 19 -1.88 18.03 -38.21
CA ILE A 19 -2.60 18.94 -37.29
C ILE A 19 -3.67 18.19 -36.48
N GLY A 20 -4.44 17.30 -37.10
CA GLY A 20 -5.46 16.50 -36.41
C GLY A 20 -4.86 15.57 -35.35
N VAL A 21 -3.78 14.87 -35.67
CA VAL A 21 -3.04 14.03 -34.70
C VAL A 21 -2.53 14.89 -33.55
N GLN A 22 -1.93 16.05 -33.85
CA GLN A 22 -1.44 16.97 -32.81
C GLN A 22 -2.56 17.49 -31.90
N ALA A 23 -3.72 17.84 -32.48
CA ALA A 23 -4.87 18.29 -31.71
C ALA A 23 -5.41 17.20 -30.77
N VAL A 24 -5.42 15.94 -31.22
CA VAL A 24 -5.81 14.80 -30.38
C VAL A 24 -4.79 14.57 -29.26
N LEU A 25 -3.49 14.53 -29.57
CA LEU A 25 -2.44 14.36 -28.55
C LEU A 25 -2.51 15.48 -27.50
N LEU A 26 -2.67 16.72 -27.96
CA LEU A 26 -2.85 17.88 -27.09
C LEU A 26 -4.11 17.77 -26.24
N ALA A 27 -5.24 17.39 -26.83
CA ALA A 27 -6.49 17.19 -26.09
C ALA A 27 -6.35 16.12 -24.99
N THR A 28 -5.62 15.02 -25.25
CA THR A 28 -5.36 13.99 -24.23
C THR A 28 -4.40 14.47 -23.13
N LEU A 29 -3.43 15.32 -23.45
CA LEU A 29 -2.50 15.91 -22.48
C LEU A 29 -3.16 16.96 -21.58
N LEU A 30 -4.21 17.61 -22.08
CA LEU A 30 -4.97 18.64 -21.37
C LEU A 30 -6.16 18.08 -20.58
N GLN A 31 -6.43 16.77 -20.67
CA GLN A 31 -7.52 16.13 -19.93
C GLN A 31 -7.11 15.80 -18.50
N GLY A 32 -7.99 16.08 -17.54
CA GLY A 32 -7.85 15.61 -16.15
C GLY A 32 -7.07 16.54 -15.23
N ALA A 33 -7.31 16.38 -13.93
CA ALA A 33 -6.50 17.00 -12.89
C ALA A 33 -5.09 16.37 -12.90
N ARG A 34 -4.07 17.15 -12.56
CA ARG A 34 -2.68 16.69 -12.41
C ARG A 34 -2.53 15.89 -11.11
N GLU A 35 -3.22 14.75 -11.02
CA GLU A 35 -3.10 13.85 -9.88
C GLU A 35 -1.86 12.97 -10.04
N PRO A 36 -1.16 12.66 -8.93
CA PRO A 36 -0.13 11.62 -8.94
C PRO A 36 -0.70 10.31 -9.49
N HIS A 37 0.08 9.61 -10.31
CA HIS A 37 -0.26 8.29 -10.79
C HIS A 37 0.94 7.34 -10.68
N ARG A 38 0.76 6.23 -9.97
CA ARG A 38 1.78 5.19 -9.74
C ARG A 38 3.13 5.75 -9.29
N VAL A 39 3.14 6.80 -8.46
CA VAL A 39 4.36 7.39 -7.93
C VAL A 39 5.03 6.41 -6.95
N PRO A 40 6.30 6.03 -7.15
CA PRO A 40 7.02 5.19 -6.20
C PRO A 40 7.13 5.86 -4.82
N VAL A 41 6.48 5.28 -3.82
CA VAL A 41 6.52 5.76 -2.43
C VAL A 41 6.87 4.58 -1.54
N LEU A 42 7.74 4.80 -0.55
CA LEU A 42 8.12 3.78 0.42
C LEU A 42 7.49 4.07 1.78
N VAL A 43 6.91 3.06 2.44
CA VAL A 43 6.41 3.17 3.82
C VAL A 43 7.37 2.46 4.76
N THR A 44 7.78 3.14 5.83
CA THR A 44 8.68 2.59 6.84
C THR A 44 8.01 2.50 8.19
N ALA A 45 7.91 1.28 8.71
CA ALA A 45 7.40 0.94 10.04
C ALA A 45 7.83 -0.51 10.36
N PRO A 46 7.53 -1.08 11.54
CA PRO A 46 7.64 -2.53 11.73
C PRO A 46 6.90 -3.30 10.62
N ALA A 47 7.46 -4.41 10.15
CA ALA A 47 6.99 -5.13 8.96
C ALA A 47 5.47 -5.37 8.93
N VAL A 48 4.89 -5.81 10.05
CA VAL A 48 3.44 -6.04 10.19
C VAL A 48 2.57 -4.80 9.93
N VAL A 49 3.11 -3.60 10.12
CA VAL A 49 2.42 -2.33 9.88
C VAL A 49 2.79 -1.74 8.52
N ALA A 50 4.08 -1.74 8.17
CA ALA A 50 4.57 -1.12 6.95
C ALA A 50 3.99 -1.78 5.70
N HIS A 51 3.93 -3.12 5.70
CA HIS A 51 3.34 -3.89 4.61
C HIS A 51 1.89 -3.49 4.34
N GLU A 52 1.07 -3.47 5.39
CA GLU A 52 -0.37 -3.21 5.30
C GLU A 52 -0.65 -1.75 4.90
N LEU A 53 0.10 -0.80 5.46
CA LEU A 53 0.01 0.61 5.06
C LEU A 53 0.42 0.84 3.60
N ALA A 54 1.43 0.11 3.09
CA ALA A 54 1.83 0.18 1.69
C ALA A 54 0.76 -0.45 0.76
N VAL A 55 0.19 -1.60 1.13
CA VAL A 55 -0.92 -2.22 0.38
C VAL A 55 -2.12 -1.27 0.31
N GLU A 56 -2.47 -0.61 1.41
CA GLU A 56 -3.56 0.38 1.43
C GLU A 56 -3.23 1.59 0.55
N ALA A 57 -1.99 2.09 0.59
CA ALA A 57 -1.53 3.20 -0.23
C ALA A 57 -1.55 2.88 -1.74
N ASP A 58 -1.23 1.64 -2.13
CA ASP A 58 -1.30 1.17 -3.53
C ASP A 58 -2.75 1.00 -4.00
N ALA A 59 -3.66 0.61 -3.09
CA ALA A 59 -5.08 0.40 -3.36
C ALA A 59 -5.93 1.68 -3.37
N LEU A 60 -5.32 2.86 -3.18
CA LEU A 60 -6.04 4.13 -3.18
C LEU A 60 -6.76 4.38 -4.52
N PRO A 61 -7.98 4.97 -4.51
CA PRO A 61 -8.67 5.34 -5.73
C PRO A 61 -7.80 6.25 -6.62
N GLY A 62 -7.72 5.92 -7.91
CA GLY A 62 -6.85 6.60 -8.88
C GLY A 62 -5.41 6.03 -8.97
N ALA A 63 -5.08 5.05 -8.11
CA ALA A 63 -3.74 4.45 -8.01
C ALA A 63 -2.60 5.50 -7.97
N PRO A 64 -2.66 6.48 -7.04
CA PRO A 64 -1.70 7.58 -7.00
C PRO A 64 -0.27 7.14 -6.71
N PHE A 65 -0.12 6.03 -6.00
CA PHE A 65 1.17 5.50 -5.57
C PHE A 65 1.40 4.11 -6.16
N ALA A 66 2.66 3.82 -6.44
CA ALA A 66 3.19 2.47 -6.53
C ALA A 66 3.92 2.25 -5.21
N ALA A 67 3.17 1.85 -4.19
CA ALA A 67 3.67 1.84 -2.82
C ALA A 67 4.41 0.53 -2.52
N ASP A 68 5.54 0.65 -1.83
CA ASP A 68 6.31 -0.48 -1.30
C ASP A 68 6.68 -0.18 0.16
N TRP A 69 7.29 -1.14 0.85
CA TRP A 69 7.58 -1.01 2.28
C TRP A 69 8.98 -1.51 2.65
N THR A 70 9.46 -1.01 3.78
CA THR A 70 10.68 -1.51 4.45
C THR A 70 10.52 -1.36 5.96
N ASP A 71 11.20 -2.18 6.75
CA ASP A 71 11.35 -1.97 8.18
C ASP A 71 12.64 -1.21 8.55
N ASP A 72 13.45 -0.83 7.56
CA ASP A 72 14.70 -0.09 7.72
C ASP A 72 14.58 1.39 7.26
N PRO A 73 14.62 2.36 8.20
CA PRO A 73 14.64 3.78 7.86
C PRO A 73 15.84 4.23 7.02
N ASP A 74 16.98 3.54 7.09
CA ASP A 74 18.16 3.89 6.29
C ASP A 74 18.02 3.44 4.84
N GLU A 75 17.40 2.28 4.60
CA GLU A 75 16.98 1.86 3.26
C GLU A 75 16.02 2.88 2.64
N ALA A 76 15.03 3.37 3.41
CA ALA A 76 14.11 4.39 2.94
C ALA A 76 14.78 5.72 2.58
N ARG A 77 15.72 6.17 3.41
CA ARG A 77 16.54 7.36 3.12
C ARG A 77 17.39 7.16 1.88
N ALA A 78 17.98 5.98 1.69
CA ALA A 78 18.77 5.65 0.51
C ALA A 78 17.90 5.63 -0.75
N ALA A 79 16.71 5.03 -0.68
CA ALA A 79 15.76 4.95 -1.79
C ALA A 79 15.32 6.34 -2.29
N VAL A 80 14.98 7.24 -1.36
CA VAL A 80 14.63 8.64 -1.69
C VAL A 80 15.85 9.42 -2.19
N ARG A 81 17.03 9.20 -1.60
CA ARG A 81 18.28 9.85 -2.04
C ARG A 81 18.68 9.44 -3.46
N HIS A 82 18.56 8.16 -3.80
CA HIS A 82 18.91 7.57 -5.09
C HIS A 82 17.77 7.67 -6.12
N GLY A 83 16.60 8.19 -5.73
CA GLY A 83 15.46 8.41 -6.62
C GLY A 83 14.82 7.13 -7.14
N THR A 84 15.03 5.98 -6.46
CA THR A 84 14.24 4.76 -6.69
C THR A 84 12.83 4.92 -6.12
N SER A 85 12.70 5.69 -5.04
CA SER A 85 11.44 6.19 -4.50
C SER A 85 11.41 7.72 -4.58
N VAL A 86 10.25 8.30 -4.90
CA VAL A 86 10.07 9.77 -4.95
C VAL A 86 9.94 10.35 -3.54
N ALA A 87 9.27 9.60 -2.66
CA ALA A 87 9.11 9.95 -1.26
C ALA A 87 9.10 8.70 -0.38
N ALA A 88 9.35 8.88 0.92
CA ALA A 88 9.17 7.83 1.91
C ALA A 88 8.48 8.36 3.16
N VAL A 89 7.53 7.62 3.71
CA VAL A 89 6.84 7.96 4.97
C VAL A 89 7.41 7.11 6.08
N LEU A 90 8.06 7.73 7.06
CA LEU A 90 8.57 7.10 8.26
C LEU A 90 7.50 7.22 9.35
N VAL A 91 6.82 6.10 9.60
CA VAL A 91 5.71 6.02 10.55
C VAL A 91 6.26 5.76 11.94
N ASP A 92 6.05 6.69 12.87
CA ASP A 92 6.38 6.50 14.28
C ASP A 92 5.13 6.10 15.07
N LEU A 93 5.02 4.82 15.41
CA LEU A 93 3.88 4.27 16.16
C LEU A 93 3.81 4.75 17.61
N ARG A 94 4.86 5.40 18.12
CA ARG A 94 4.91 5.97 19.47
C ARG A 94 4.30 7.35 19.55
N GLU A 95 4.12 8.01 18.41
CA GLU A 95 3.57 9.36 18.30
C GLU A 95 2.50 9.42 17.20
N THR A 96 1.92 10.59 16.98
CA THR A 96 1.00 10.89 15.86
C THR A 96 1.65 11.77 14.80
N ARG A 97 2.96 12.00 14.92
CA ARG A 97 3.75 12.81 14.00
C ARG A 97 4.73 11.91 13.26
N ASP A 98 4.51 11.78 11.97
CA ASP A 98 5.34 11.01 11.05
C ASP A 98 6.27 11.91 10.27
N VAL A 99 7.30 11.32 9.67
CA VAL A 99 8.27 12.06 8.85
C VAL A 99 8.10 11.68 7.39
N LEU A 100 7.80 12.68 6.55
CA LEU A 100 7.81 12.53 5.10
C LEU A 100 9.19 12.91 4.57
N LEU A 101 9.95 11.92 4.10
CA LEU A 101 11.20 12.12 3.40
C LEU A 101 10.93 12.46 1.94
N VAL A 102 11.44 13.61 1.50
CA VAL A 102 11.38 14.06 0.09
C VAL A 102 12.78 14.36 -0.43
N ASN A 103 12.94 14.25 -1.74
CA ASN A 103 14.17 14.67 -2.41
C ASN A 103 13.90 15.97 -3.18
N PRO A 104 14.40 17.14 -2.73
CA PRO A 104 14.16 18.42 -3.40
C PRO A 104 14.77 18.51 -4.81
N ARG A 105 15.53 17.49 -5.25
CA ARG A 105 16.05 17.40 -6.62
C ARG A 105 15.01 16.88 -7.62
N HIS A 106 13.88 16.35 -7.14
CA HIS A 106 12.73 16.05 -7.97
C HIS A 106 12.03 17.33 -8.42
N ASP A 107 11.06 17.15 -9.32
CA ASP A 107 10.15 18.20 -9.74
C ASP A 107 9.39 18.76 -8.51
N PRO A 108 9.38 20.09 -8.29
CA PRO A 108 8.61 20.73 -7.21
C PRO A 108 7.12 20.40 -7.27
N ASP A 109 6.49 20.45 -8.46
CA ASP A 109 5.06 20.18 -8.62
C ASP A 109 4.73 18.73 -8.23
N LEU A 110 5.64 17.79 -8.54
CA LEU A 110 5.51 16.39 -8.12
C LEU A 110 5.63 16.26 -6.60
N THR A 111 6.61 16.94 -6.02
CA THR A 111 6.88 16.86 -4.59
C THR A 111 5.71 17.42 -3.79
N ASP A 112 5.14 18.54 -4.25
CA ASP A 112 3.96 19.17 -3.65
C ASP A 112 2.72 18.27 -3.80
N ALA A 113 2.45 17.74 -4.99
CA ALA A 113 1.31 16.85 -5.22
C ALA A 113 1.37 15.56 -4.38
N VAL A 114 2.55 14.95 -4.25
CA VAL A 114 2.77 13.76 -3.40
C VAL A 114 2.61 14.12 -1.93
N THR A 115 3.19 15.26 -1.50
CA THR A 115 3.09 15.74 -0.12
C THR A 115 1.64 16.01 0.27
N ASP A 116 0.89 16.76 -0.54
CA ASP A 116 -0.50 17.09 -0.28
C ASP A 116 -1.38 15.84 -0.18
N ARG A 117 -1.15 14.87 -1.08
CA ARG A 117 -1.88 13.61 -1.07
C ARG A 117 -1.59 12.79 0.18
N LEU A 118 -0.32 12.66 0.57
CA LEU A 118 0.09 11.95 1.78
C LEU A 118 -0.40 12.66 3.05
N VAL A 119 -0.36 13.99 3.10
CA VAL A 119 -0.91 14.78 4.22
C VAL A 119 -2.41 14.54 4.36
N ALA A 120 -3.16 14.49 3.25
CA ALA A 120 -4.59 14.19 3.30
C ALA A 120 -4.88 12.77 3.81
N VAL A 121 -4.05 11.80 3.41
CA VAL A 121 -4.12 10.40 3.85
C VAL A 121 -3.84 10.30 5.36
N GLU A 122 -2.74 10.88 5.85
CA GLU A 122 -2.39 10.84 7.28
C GLU A 122 -3.37 11.64 8.16
N LYS A 123 -3.88 12.77 7.66
CA LYS A 123 -4.92 13.54 8.36
C LYS A 123 -6.20 12.73 8.52
N ALA A 124 -6.57 11.89 7.54
CA ALA A 124 -7.70 10.99 7.66
C ALA A 124 -7.49 9.93 8.75
N ARG A 125 -6.24 9.60 9.08
CA ARG A 125 -5.82 8.74 10.20
C ARG A 125 -5.56 9.49 11.51
N GLY A 126 -5.86 10.79 11.58
CA GLY A 126 -5.62 11.59 12.78
C GLY A 126 -4.13 11.78 13.08
N ARG A 127 -3.27 11.63 12.06
CA ARG A 127 -1.81 11.78 12.13
C ARG A 127 -1.38 13.02 11.35
N THR A 128 -0.13 13.43 11.57
CA THR A 128 0.48 14.61 10.96
C THR A 128 1.81 14.26 10.33
N LEU A 129 2.19 14.94 9.24
CA LEU A 129 3.48 14.73 8.57
C LEU A 129 4.39 15.94 8.77
N GLU A 130 5.63 15.67 9.16
CA GLU A 130 6.74 16.60 9.07
C GLU A 130 7.54 16.32 7.79
N VAL A 131 7.53 17.26 6.85
CA VAL A 131 8.31 17.14 5.61
C VAL A 131 9.78 17.41 5.91
N ARG A 132 10.65 16.43 5.61
CA ARG A 132 12.10 16.55 5.77
C ARG A 132 12.82 16.24 4.45
N PRO A 133 13.64 17.17 3.94
CA PRO A 133 14.43 16.91 2.75
C PRO A 133 15.61 15.97 3.07
N VAL A 134 15.84 14.95 2.23
CA VAL A 134 16.95 13.99 2.39
C VAL A 134 18.30 14.58 1.98
N VAL A 135 18.28 15.63 1.16
CA VAL A 135 19.44 16.40 0.71
C VAL A 135 19.17 17.90 0.87
N THR A 136 20.20 18.67 1.22
CA THR A 136 20.08 20.11 1.50
C THR A 136 20.33 21.01 0.28
N SER A 137 20.69 20.44 -0.88
CA SER A 137 21.07 21.18 -2.08
C SER A 137 20.52 20.55 -3.36
N GLY A 138 20.33 21.40 -4.38
CA GLY A 138 19.87 21.00 -5.71
C GLY A 138 18.37 21.19 -5.97
N ALA A 139 17.71 22.15 -5.32
CA ALA A 139 16.30 22.49 -5.57
C ALA A 139 16.01 22.91 -7.03
N ASP A 140 17.04 23.38 -7.75
CA ASP A 140 16.97 23.71 -9.18
C ASP A 140 17.53 22.60 -10.09
N ALA A 141 17.69 21.37 -9.58
CA ALA A 141 18.18 20.23 -10.37
C ALA A 141 17.26 19.90 -11.54
N ALA A 142 15.96 19.72 -11.29
CA ALA A 142 14.95 19.43 -12.32
C ALA A 142 14.94 20.52 -13.41
N GLU A 143 15.01 21.77 -12.99
CA GLU A 143 15.10 22.95 -13.86
C GLU A 143 16.35 22.93 -14.74
N ARG A 144 17.54 22.69 -14.17
CA ARG A 144 18.80 22.63 -14.94
C ARG A 144 18.81 21.50 -15.96
N ILE A 145 18.37 20.30 -15.57
CA ILE A 145 18.25 19.15 -16.50
C ILE A 145 17.34 19.52 -17.66
N ARG A 146 16.20 20.14 -17.36
CA ARG A 146 15.23 20.56 -18.37
C ARG A 146 15.82 21.55 -19.35
N ARG A 147 16.47 22.63 -18.86
CA ARG A 147 17.15 23.60 -19.73
C ARG A 147 18.22 22.94 -20.60
N TYR A 148 19.04 22.06 -20.04
CA TYR A 148 20.08 21.35 -20.77
C TYR A 148 19.49 20.50 -21.92
N VAL A 149 18.43 19.73 -21.65
CA VAL A 149 17.74 18.90 -22.66
C VAL A 149 17.07 19.76 -23.73
N VAL A 150 16.36 20.83 -23.36
CA VAL A 150 15.74 21.76 -24.33
C VAL A 150 16.78 22.29 -25.31
N LEU A 151 17.90 22.81 -24.79
CA LEU A 151 18.96 23.39 -25.61
C LEU A 151 19.64 22.34 -26.49
N CYS A 152 19.88 21.13 -25.97
CA CYS A 152 20.38 20.02 -26.78
C CYS A 152 19.43 19.68 -27.95
N GLY A 153 18.12 19.58 -27.70
CA GLY A 153 17.14 19.29 -28.75
C GLY A 153 17.05 20.42 -29.80
N LEU A 154 17.11 21.68 -29.36
CA LEU A 154 17.17 22.84 -30.26
C LEU A 154 18.43 22.87 -31.12
N LEU A 155 19.58 22.47 -30.59
CA LEU A 155 20.83 22.36 -31.36
C LEU A 155 20.71 21.30 -32.47
N GLY A 156 20.17 20.12 -32.16
CA GLY A 156 20.02 19.04 -33.14
C GLY A 156 19.01 19.39 -34.22
N PHE A 157 17.84 19.90 -33.82
CA PHE A 157 16.82 20.39 -34.76
C PHE A 157 17.34 21.55 -35.62
N GLY A 158 18.01 22.53 -35.00
CA GLY A 158 18.58 23.69 -35.68
C GLY A 158 19.62 23.30 -36.72
N TYR A 159 20.49 22.33 -36.41
CA TYR A 159 21.45 21.78 -37.38
C TYR A 159 20.73 21.22 -38.62
N ALA A 160 19.69 20.40 -38.42
CA ALA A 160 18.94 19.82 -39.52
C ALA A 160 18.28 20.89 -40.41
N VAL A 161 17.67 21.91 -39.79
CA VAL A 161 17.08 23.05 -40.52
C VAL A 161 18.12 23.82 -41.33
N VAL A 162 19.30 24.11 -40.76
CA VAL A 162 20.38 24.80 -41.48
C VAL A 162 20.87 23.96 -42.66
N VAL A 163 21.09 22.65 -42.46
CA VAL A 163 21.49 21.75 -43.54
C VAL A 163 20.43 21.66 -44.63
N SER A 164 19.16 21.58 -44.27
CA SER A 164 18.01 21.62 -45.19
C SER A 164 18.01 22.89 -46.05
N LEU A 165 18.20 24.06 -45.42
CA LEU A 165 18.16 25.36 -46.09
C LEU A 165 19.34 25.58 -47.03
N VAL A 166 20.54 25.15 -46.63
CA VAL A 166 21.78 25.42 -47.37
C VAL A 166 22.06 24.34 -48.42
N ARG A 167 21.83 23.08 -48.09
CA ARG A 167 22.25 21.93 -48.90
C ARG A 167 21.09 21.07 -49.40
N GLY A 168 19.86 21.41 -49.06
CA GLY A 168 18.65 20.69 -49.49
C GLY A 168 18.35 19.43 -48.67
N PRO A 169 17.13 18.88 -48.84
CA PRO A 169 16.53 17.87 -47.97
C PRO A 169 17.23 16.51 -48.00
N VAL A 170 17.96 16.20 -49.08
CA VAL A 170 18.61 14.91 -49.28
C VAL A 170 20.04 15.10 -49.74
N ALA A 171 20.93 14.21 -49.32
CA ALA A 171 22.31 14.19 -49.81
C ALA A 171 22.35 13.67 -51.26
N ALA A 172 23.03 14.40 -52.14
CA ALA A 172 23.16 14.03 -53.55
C ALA A 172 24.04 12.79 -53.80
N THR A 173 24.90 12.42 -52.84
CA THR A 173 25.77 11.25 -52.89
C THR A 173 25.93 10.65 -51.49
N ALA A 174 26.26 9.35 -51.41
CA ALA A 174 26.51 8.65 -50.15
C ALA A 174 27.60 9.36 -49.32
N GLY A 175 28.71 9.78 -49.95
CA GLY A 175 29.78 10.52 -49.26
C GLY A 175 29.33 11.86 -48.66
N ARG A 176 28.42 12.59 -49.34
CA ARG A 176 27.82 13.81 -48.76
C ARG A 176 26.86 13.52 -47.62
N GLY A 177 26.20 12.35 -47.64
CA GLY A 177 25.38 11.87 -46.54
C GLY A 177 26.21 11.58 -45.29
N VAL A 178 27.32 10.86 -45.46
CA VAL A 178 28.29 10.59 -44.39
C VAL A 178 28.84 11.90 -43.81
N LEU A 179 29.21 12.86 -44.67
CA LEU A 179 29.72 14.16 -44.21
C LEU A 179 28.68 14.95 -43.38
N ARG A 180 27.38 14.88 -43.72
CA ARG A 180 26.30 15.48 -42.91
C ARG A 180 26.21 14.83 -41.54
N LEU A 181 26.28 13.50 -41.46
CA LEU A 181 26.23 12.77 -40.19
C LEU A 181 27.47 13.02 -39.33
N LEU A 182 28.66 13.08 -39.93
CA LEU A 182 29.90 13.45 -39.23
C LEU A 182 29.84 14.90 -38.71
N GLY A 183 29.31 15.82 -39.51
CA GLY A 183 29.09 17.19 -39.08
C GLY A 183 28.10 17.29 -37.92
N LEU A 184 27.00 16.53 -37.96
CA LEU A 184 26.05 16.44 -36.85
C LEU A 184 26.71 15.86 -35.59
N ALA A 185 27.52 14.81 -35.71
CA ALA A 185 28.25 14.22 -34.59
C ALA A 185 29.23 15.21 -33.94
N ALA A 186 29.98 15.96 -34.76
CA ALA A 186 30.89 17.00 -34.27
C ALA A 186 30.14 18.13 -33.54
N VAL A 187 29.03 18.62 -34.11
CA VAL A 187 28.18 19.65 -33.48
C VAL A 187 27.54 19.11 -32.19
N SER A 188 27.19 17.83 -32.15
CA SER A 188 26.59 17.20 -30.97
C SER A 188 27.55 17.17 -29.79
N LEU A 189 28.80 16.73 -30.02
CA LEU A 189 29.83 16.71 -28.98
C LEU A 189 30.22 18.12 -28.53
N ALA A 190 30.49 19.03 -29.47
CA ALA A 190 30.87 20.39 -29.17
C ALA A 190 29.74 21.18 -28.47
N GLY A 191 28.50 21.01 -28.93
CA GLY A 191 27.32 21.66 -28.39
C GLY A 191 26.99 21.20 -26.97
N ALA A 192 26.93 19.88 -26.74
CA ALA A 192 26.72 19.32 -25.40
C ALA A 192 27.87 19.71 -24.44
N GLY A 193 29.13 19.64 -24.90
CA GLY A 193 30.29 20.09 -24.13
C GLY A 193 30.20 21.57 -23.74
N LEU A 194 29.82 22.45 -24.68
CA LEU A 194 29.65 23.87 -24.40
C LEU A 194 28.53 24.12 -23.37
N LEU A 195 27.38 23.45 -23.52
CA LEU A 195 26.28 23.54 -22.57
C LEU A 195 26.70 23.08 -21.16
N GLN A 196 27.56 22.08 -21.06
CA GLN A 196 28.07 21.60 -19.77
C GLN A 196 29.06 22.58 -19.10
N LEU A 197 29.68 23.48 -19.88
CA LEU A 197 30.56 24.53 -19.35
C LEU A 197 29.80 25.78 -18.87
N LEU A 198 28.60 26.03 -19.39
CA LEU A 198 27.82 27.22 -19.05
C LEU A 198 27.19 27.10 -17.65
N PRO A 199 27.35 28.10 -16.75
CA PRO A 199 26.81 28.05 -15.39
C PRO A 199 25.29 27.79 -15.32
N ALA A 200 24.53 28.27 -16.31
CA ALA A 200 23.08 28.15 -16.35
C ALA A 200 22.56 26.73 -16.64
N THR A 201 23.42 25.85 -17.18
CA THR A 201 23.08 24.52 -17.69
C THR A 201 24.00 23.42 -17.18
N ARG A 202 25.09 23.77 -16.50
CA ARG A 202 26.05 22.82 -15.95
C ARG A 202 25.38 21.87 -14.96
N LEU A 203 25.51 20.57 -15.21
CA LEU A 203 25.05 19.51 -14.33
C LEU A 203 26.22 18.99 -13.49
N PRO A 204 26.05 18.67 -12.20
CA PRO A 204 27.10 18.06 -11.39
C PRO A 204 27.31 16.59 -11.81
N GLY A 205 28.51 16.04 -11.57
CA GLY A 205 28.80 14.62 -11.82
C GLY A 205 29.89 14.39 -12.87
N ASP A 206 29.85 13.22 -13.51
CA ASP A 206 30.81 12.81 -14.54
C ASP A 206 30.52 13.55 -15.86
N ASP A 207 31.34 14.55 -16.16
CA ASP A 207 31.23 15.38 -17.36
C ASP A 207 31.24 14.53 -18.64
N LEU A 208 31.99 13.42 -18.72
CA LEU A 208 32.02 12.57 -19.91
C LEU A 208 30.67 11.88 -20.15
N ARG A 209 30.03 11.38 -19.09
CA ARG A 209 28.71 10.74 -19.20
C ARG A 209 27.63 11.76 -19.56
N ILE A 210 27.66 12.93 -18.92
CA ILE A 210 26.69 14.01 -19.17
C ILE A 210 26.79 14.53 -20.61
N VAL A 211 28.02 14.80 -21.07
CA VAL A 211 28.28 15.23 -22.45
C VAL A 211 27.92 14.10 -23.44
N GLY A 212 28.23 12.85 -23.11
CA GLY A 212 27.88 11.69 -23.94
C GLY A 212 26.37 11.54 -24.16
N ILE A 213 25.58 11.61 -23.08
CA ILE A 213 24.11 11.54 -23.15
C ILE A 213 23.55 12.75 -23.90
N GLY A 214 24.04 13.96 -23.58
CA GLY A 214 23.65 15.19 -24.27
C GLY A 214 23.92 15.10 -25.76
N ALA A 215 25.13 14.71 -26.17
CA ALA A 215 25.53 14.57 -27.56
C ALA A 215 24.71 13.49 -28.28
N ALA A 216 24.43 12.35 -27.64
CA ALA A 216 23.55 11.33 -28.21
C ALA A 216 22.14 11.89 -28.49
N TYR A 217 21.61 12.73 -27.60
CA TYR A 217 20.32 13.38 -27.77
C TYR A 217 20.32 14.47 -28.86
N VAL A 218 21.37 15.31 -28.94
CA VAL A 218 21.56 16.27 -30.05
C VAL A 218 21.62 15.54 -31.39
N PHE A 219 22.40 14.46 -31.45
CA PHE A 219 22.56 13.65 -32.66
C PHE A 219 21.23 13.01 -33.06
N MET A 220 20.53 12.38 -32.12
CA MET A 220 19.26 11.72 -32.37
C MET A 220 18.21 12.71 -32.90
N THR A 221 18.03 13.87 -32.24
CA THR A 221 17.06 14.89 -32.69
C THR A 221 17.37 15.41 -34.09
N GLY A 222 18.65 15.68 -34.39
CA GLY A 222 19.09 16.08 -35.73
C GLY A 222 18.89 14.99 -36.78
N ALA A 223 19.24 13.74 -36.47
CA ALA A 223 19.12 12.61 -37.38
C ALA A 223 17.66 12.29 -37.69
N VAL A 224 16.78 12.29 -36.67
CA VAL A 224 15.32 12.10 -36.85
C VAL A 224 14.77 13.20 -37.75
N THR A 225 15.13 14.46 -37.50
CA THR A 225 14.65 15.59 -38.32
C THR A 225 15.05 15.42 -39.78
N LEU A 226 16.31 15.07 -40.05
CA LEU A 226 16.80 14.79 -41.41
C LEU A 226 16.13 13.56 -42.02
N ALA A 227 15.88 12.51 -41.25
CA ALA A 227 15.25 11.27 -41.72
C ALA A 227 13.80 11.52 -42.18
N VAL A 228 13.02 12.22 -41.36
CA VAL A 228 11.63 12.53 -41.70
C VAL A 228 11.56 13.53 -42.86
N GLU A 229 12.46 14.51 -42.92
CA GLU A 229 12.60 15.37 -44.11
C GLU A 229 12.94 14.56 -45.36
N ALA A 230 13.84 13.59 -45.26
CA ALA A 230 14.20 12.73 -46.38
C ALA A 230 13.03 11.86 -46.85
N LEU A 231 12.01 11.61 -46.02
CA LEU A 231 10.79 10.88 -46.40
C LEU A 231 9.69 11.81 -46.95
N ALA A 232 9.43 12.93 -46.27
CA ALA A 232 8.24 13.77 -46.48
C ALA A 232 8.53 15.23 -46.87
N ASP A 233 9.80 15.57 -47.18
CA ASP A 233 10.26 16.92 -47.52
C ASP A 233 9.86 17.93 -46.42
N LEU A 234 9.51 19.17 -46.78
CA LEU A 234 9.13 20.24 -45.84
C LEU A 234 7.99 19.88 -44.87
N VAL A 235 7.05 19.02 -45.28
CA VAL A 235 5.98 18.53 -44.38
C VAL A 235 6.57 17.71 -43.24
N GLY A 236 7.65 16.98 -43.51
CA GLY A 236 8.38 16.22 -42.53
C GLY A 236 9.04 17.08 -41.44
N ILE A 237 9.69 18.19 -41.81
CA ILE A 237 10.26 19.13 -40.82
C ILE A 237 9.16 19.74 -39.96
N ALA A 238 8.05 20.19 -40.58
CA ALA A 238 6.91 20.74 -39.86
C ALA A 238 6.31 19.71 -38.89
N ALA A 239 6.19 18.45 -39.31
CA ALA A 239 5.69 17.36 -38.49
C ALA A 239 6.64 17.04 -37.32
N VAL A 240 7.96 17.00 -37.54
CA VAL A 240 8.94 16.80 -36.46
C VAL A 240 8.94 17.96 -35.48
N ALA A 241 8.89 19.20 -35.96
CA ALA A 241 8.77 20.37 -35.09
C ALA A 241 7.50 20.28 -34.24
N ALA A 242 6.35 20.04 -34.85
CA ALA A 242 5.07 19.92 -34.14
C ALA A 242 5.06 18.76 -33.15
N LEU A 243 5.58 17.59 -33.53
CA LEU A 243 5.63 16.40 -32.68
C LEU A 243 6.61 16.56 -31.52
N TYR A 244 7.79 17.15 -31.78
CA TYR A 244 8.75 17.49 -30.75
C TYR A 244 8.12 18.45 -29.75
N PHE A 245 7.49 19.53 -30.21
CA PHE A 245 6.86 20.47 -29.28
C PHE A 245 5.68 19.83 -28.57
N VAL A 246 4.73 19.12 -29.19
CA VAL A 246 3.59 18.55 -28.44
C VAL A 246 3.98 17.43 -27.48
N LEU A 247 4.82 16.46 -27.90
CA LEU A 247 5.23 15.36 -27.02
C LEU A 247 6.20 15.80 -25.93
N ALA A 248 7.06 16.78 -26.22
CA ALA A 248 8.04 17.26 -25.26
C ALA A 248 7.50 18.42 -24.41
N THR A 249 6.46 19.17 -24.81
CA THR A 249 5.99 20.36 -24.07
C THR A 249 5.70 20.10 -22.61
N PRO A 250 4.97 19.04 -22.18
CA PRO A 250 4.73 18.81 -20.76
C PRO A 250 6.03 18.60 -19.97
N LEU A 251 6.93 17.78 -20.52
CA LEU A 251 8.24 17.48 -19.93
C LEU A 251 9.20 18.69 -19.96
N LEU A 252 9.11 19.54 -20.98
CA LEU A 252 9.93 20.74 -21.17
C LEU A 252 9.34 21.97 -20.46
N ALA A 253 8.04 21.96 -20.15
CA ALA A 253 7.36 22.90 -19.25
C ALA A 253 7.64 22.55 -17.78
N GLY A 254 8.14 21.34 -17.52
CA GLY A 254 8.57 20.91 -16.19
C GLY A 254 7.48 20.18 -15.42
N THR A 255 6.58 19.48 -16.11
CA THR A 255 5.62 18.57 -15.49
C THR A 255 6.20 17.15 -15.49
N SER A 256 6.39 16.58 -14.31
CA SER A 256 6.75 15.19 -14.10
C SER A 256 5.80 14.24 -14.86
N HIS A 257 6.35 13.16 -15.42
CA HIS A 257 5.54 12.14 -16.10
C HIS A 257 4.47 11.53 -15.18
N TYR A 258 4.69 11.52 -13.87
CA TYR A 258 3.75 10.98 -12.89
C TYR A 258 2.50 11.84 -12.68
N LEU A 259 2.51 13.07 -13.19
CA LEU A 259 1.39 14.02 -13.11
C LEU A 259 0.65 14.15 -14.44
N LEU A 260 1.06 13.39 -15.47
CA LEU A 260 0.40 13.42 -16.76
C LEU A 260 -0.83 12.50 -16.77
N PRO A 261 -1.91 12.85 -17.48
CA PRO A 261 -3.06 11.97 -17.61
C PRO A 261 -2.75 10.72 -18.43
N ALA A 262 -3.51 9.63 -18.22
CA ALA A 262 -3.33 8.41 -19.03
C ALA A 262 -3.50 8.72 -20.54
N PRO A 263 -2.68 8.12 -21.43
CA PRO A 263 -1.67 7.08 -21.20
C PRO A 263 -0.24 7.63 -20.96
N TRP A 264 -0.08 8.93 -20.75
CA TRP A 264 1.21 9.61 -20.80
C TRP A 264 2.23 9.24 -19.70
N PRO A 265 1.85 8.85 -18.47
CA PRO A 265 2.81 8.35 -17.47
C PRO A 265 3.59 7.13 -17.95
N GLU A 266 2.97 6.27 -18.75
CA GLU A 266 3.61 5.06 -19.28
C GLU A 266 4.39 5.34 -20.56
N VAL A 267 3.90 6.25 -21.41
CA VAL A 267 4.51 6.51 -22.73
C VAL A 267 5.70 7.47 -22.62
N SER A 268 5.59 8.52 -21.82
CA SER A 268 6.56 9.61 -21.79
C SER A 268 7.98 9.20 -21.36
N PRO A 269 8.21 8.25 -20.42
CA PRO A 269 9.55 7.78 -20.07
C PRO A 269 10.29 7.10 -21.23
N TRP A 270 9.54 6.52 -22.18
CA TRP A 270 10.09 5.84 -23.37
C TRP A 270 10.24 6.77 -24.58
N THR A 271 9.79 8.01 -24.48
CA THR A 271 10.09 9.02 -25.50
C THR A 271 11.58 9.39 -25.43
N PRO A 272 12.22 9.75 -26.56
CA PRO A 272 13.63 10.15 -26.52
C PRO A 272 13.90 11.32 -25.58
N THR A 273 12.96 12.27 -25.45
CA THR A 273 13.06 13.40 -24.52
C THR A 273 13.00 12.95 -23.06
N GLY A 274 11.97 12.16 -22.69
CA GLY A 274 11.81 11.67 -21.32
C GLY A 274 12.97 10.77 -20.89
N SER A 275 13.44 9.91 -21.81
CA SER A 275 14.62 9.07 -21.59
C SER A 275 15.90 9.90 -21.41
N ALA A 276 16.10 10.97 -22.19
CA ALA A 276 17.26 11.86 -22.01
C ALA A 276 17.22 12.60 -20.65
N GLN A 277 16.05 13.12 -20.25
CA GLN A 277 15.88 13.75 -18.94
C GLN A 277 16.16 12.77 -17.80
N ARG A 278 15.63 11.54 -17.88
CA ARG A 278 15.86 10.50 -16.87
C ARG A 278 17.33 10.05 -16.81
N ALA A 279 17.99 9.87 -17.95
CA ALA A 279 19.42 9.54 -18.01
C ALA A 279 20.29 10.63 -17.37
N LEU A 280 20.00 11.90 -17.67
CA LEU A 280 20.75 13.03 -17.10
C LEU A 280 20.46 13.21 -15.61
N ALA A 281 19.20 13.06 -15.17
CA ALA A 281 18.84 13.09 -13.76
C ALA A 281 19.59 12.02 -12.96
N THR A 282 19.64 10.80 -13.50
CA THR A 282 20.29 9.66 -12.84
C THR A 282 21.80 9.82 -12.73
N VAL A 283 22.47 10.22 -13.81
CA VAL A 283 23.93 10.44 -13.81
C VAL A 283 24.34 11.65 -12.96
N ALA A 284 23.56 12.74 -12.99
CA ALA A 284 23.97 13.98 -12.36
C ALA A 284 23.61 14.06 -10.86
N TYR A 285 22.48 13.48 -10.46
CA TYR A 285 21.89 13.74 -9.15
C TYR A 285 21.49 12.50 -8.35
N LEU A 286 21.39 11.34 -8.99
CA LEU A 286 20.91 10.10 -8.39
C LEU A 286 21.95 8.97 -8.58
N ASP A 287 21.51 7.72 -8.75
CA ASP A 287 22.38 6.57 -9.00
C ASP A 287 22.64 6.37 -10.52
N PRO A 288 23.91 6.49 -10.98
CA PRO A 288 24.28 6.26 -12.37
C PRO A 288 24.01 4.84 -12.89
N GLY A 289 23.87 3.83 -12.01
CA GLY A 289 23.59 2.44 -12.42
C GLY A 289 22.28 2.29 -13.19
N HIS A 290 21.33 3.19 -12.96
CA HIS A 290 20.00 3.18 -13.57
C HIS A 290 19.90 3.99 -14.88
N ALA A 291 21.01 4.56 -15.37
CA ALA A 291 21.03 5.40 -16.57
C ALA A 291 21.11 4.61 -17.90
N THR A 292 21.39 3.31 -17.84
CA THR A 292 21.65 2.45 -19.01
C THR A 292 20.43 2.31 -19.92
N GLN A 293 19.28 1.90 -19.38
CA GLN A 293 18.05 1.73 -20.17
C GLN A 293 17.61 3.04 -20.85
N PRO A 294 17.54 4.20 -20.16
CA PRO A 294 17.16 5.45 -20.80
C PRO A 294 18.17 5.90 -21.88
N ALA A 295 19.48 5.71 -21.65
CA ALA A 295 20.51 6.03 -22.64
C ALA A 295 20.39 5.14 -23.90
N LEU A 296 20.04 3.86 -23.74
CA LEU A 296 19.80 2.94 -24.87
C LEU A 296 18.60 3.35 -25.71
N VAL A 297 17.52 3.87 -25.11
CA VAL A 297 16.36 4.36 -25.86
C VAL A 297 16.75 5.52 -26.78
N VAL A 298 17.52 6.49 -26.27
CA VAL A 298 18.03 7.62 -27.07
C VAL A 298 18.95 7.13 -28.18
N GLY A 299 19.88 6.22 -27.86
CA GLY A 299 20.79 5.63 -28.84
C GLY A 299 20.08 4.84 -29.94
N ALA A 300 19.11 3.99 -29.58
CA ALA A 300 18.32 3.19 -30.51
C ALA A 300 17.50 4.08 -31.45
N ALA A 301 16.86 5.14 -30.95
CA ALA A 301 16.17 6.11 -31.78
C ALA A 301 17.10 6.78 -32.81
N GLY A 302 18.33 7.11 -32.39
CA GLY A 302 19.36 7.63 -33.29
C GLY A 302 19.78 6.63 -34.38
N VAL A 303 19.99 5.37 -34.02
CA VAL A 303 20.32 4.29 -34.97
C VAL A 303 19.21 4.08 -35.98
N VAL A 304 17.95 4.01 -35.53
CA VAL A 304 16.78 3.88 -36.41
C VAL A 304 16.72 5.04 -37.39
N ALA A 305 16.95 6.29 -36.94
CA ALA A 305 16.97 7.45 -37.82
C ALA A 305 18.07 7.36 -38.90
N VAL A 306 19.25 6.88 -38.54
CA VAL A 306 20.35 6.64 -39.49
C VAL A 306 19.98 5.55 -40.49
N LEU A 307 19.38 4.45 -40.06
CA LEU A 307 18.91 3.38 -40.95
C LEU A 307 17.86 3.89 -41.95
N VAL A 308 16.91 4.71 -41.50
CA VAL A 308 15.92 5.36 -42.36
C VAL A 308 16.60 6.27 -43.39
N LEU A 309 17.62 7.04 -42.99
CA LEU A 309 18.39 7.87 -43.92
C LEU A 309 19.10 7.03 -44.98
N VAL A 310 19.77 5.93 -44.60
CA VAL A 310 20.44 5.02 -45.53
C VAL A 310 19.44 4.39 -46.50
N PHE A 311 18.33 3.86 -46.00
CA PHE A 311 17.30 3.24 -46.82
C PHE A 311 16.65 4.26 -47.77
N SER A 312 16.31 5.46 -47.27
CA SER A 312 15.71 6.52 -48.10
C SER A 312 16.61 6.93 -49.28
N ALA A 313 17.93 6.83 -49.12
CA ALA A 313 18.91 7.11 -50.17
C ALA A 313 18.98 5.99 -51.23
N GLN A 314 18.69 4.73 -50.88
CA GLN A 314 18.74 3.58 -51.79
C GLN A 314 17.52 3.48 -52.71
N PHE A 315 16.33 3.88 -52.24
CA PHE A 315 15.07 3.66 -52.96
C PHE A 315 14.61 4.86 -53.81
N ARG A 316 15.30 6.01 -53.75
CA ARG A 316 14.95 7.20 -54.55
C ARG A 316 15.65 7.19 -55.91
N LYS A 317 14.87 7.10 -56.99
CA LYS A 317 15.37 7.30 -58.36
C LYS A 317 15.83 8.76 -58.55
N PRO A 318 16.95 9.03 -59.24
CA PRO A 318 17.41 10.39 -59.51
C PRO A 318 16.31 11.19 -60.24
N PRO A 319 16.10 12.47 -59.90
CA PRO A 319 15.06 13.27 -60.53
C PRO A 319 15.35 13.39 -62.03
N ARG A 320 14.37 13.05 -62.88
CA ARG A 320 14.39 13.43 -64.30
C ARG A 320 14.42 14.95 -64.37
N ALA A 321 15.42 15.50 -65.04
CA ALA A 321 15.55 16.93 -65.27
C ALA A 321 14.33 17.44 -66.05
N THR A 322 13.34 18.01 -65.36
CA THR A 322 12.30 18.83 -65.98
C THR A 322 12.53 20.27 -65.57
N SER A 323 12.97 21.06 -66.54
CA SER A 323 13.02 22.52 -66.52
C SER A 323 11.61 23.08 -66.33
N ALA A 324 11.27 23.48 -65.11
CA ALA A 324 10.11 24.33 -64.85
C ALA A 324 10.53 25.41 -63.84
N THR A 325 10.24 26.65 -64.22
CA THR A 325 10.61 27.92 -63.61
C THR A 325 10.42 27.89 -62.09
N SER A 326 11.53 27.83 -61.36
CA SER A 326 11.54 27.86 -59.90
C SER A 326 11.39 29.30 -59.41
N MET A 327 10.32 29.60 -58.67
CA MET A 327 10.45 30.55 -57.55
C MET A 327 11.69 30.14 -56.75
N PRO A 328 12.57 31.05 -56.32
CA PRO A 328 13.81 30.63 -55.68
C PRO A 328 13.41 29.87 -54.41
N THR A 329 13.69 28.57 -54.40
CA THR A 329 13.23 27.58 -53.40
C THR A 329 13.53 28.02 -51.96
N ARG A 330 14.51 28.91 -51.80
CA ARG A 330 14.88 29.60 -50.56
C ARG A 330 13.76 30.48 -49.97
N HIS A 331 13.02 31.27 -50.75
CA HIS A 331 12.01 32.20 -50.22
C HIS A 331 10.71 31.50 -49.79
N TRP A 332 10.29 30.46 -50.52
CA TRP A 332 9.13 29.63 -50.14
C TRP A 332 9.40 28.82 -48.85
N ARG A 333 10.62 28.27 -48.72
CA ARG A 333 11.06 27.56 -47.52
C ARG A 333 11.10 28.50 -46.30
N LEU A 334 11.58 29.72 -46.47
CA LEU A 334 11.55 30.76 -45.43
C LEU A 334 10.12 31.12 -45.00
N TRP A 335 9.16 31.16 -45.92
CA TRP A 335 7.74 31.42 -45.61
C TRP A 335 7.07 30.30 -44.82
N VAL A 336 7.31 29.03 -45.20
CA VAL A 336 6.72 27.87 -44.50
C VAL A 336 7.30 27.74 -43.08
N ILE A 337 8.61 27.85 -42.94
CA ILE A 337 9.29 27.83 -41.63
C ILE A 337 8.84 29.03 -40.79
N GLY A 338 8.77 30.23 -41.38
CA GLY A 338 8.32 31.46 -40.72
C GLY A 338 6.84 31.46 -40.31
N SER A 339 6.01 30.56 -40.85
CA SER A 339 4.58 30.47 -40.53
C SER A 339 4.25 29.32 -39.56
N VAL A 340 4.97 28.20 -39.63
CA VAL A 340 4.69 26.98 -38.84
C VAL A 340 5.36 27.03 -37.46
N LEU A 341 6.57 27.59 -37.34
CA LEU A 341 7.26 27.71 -36.06
C LEU A 341 6.54 28.63 -35.05
N PRO A 342 6.07 29.83 -35.43
CA PRO A 342 5.33 30.68 -34.50
C PRO A 342 4.04 30.05 -34.00
N LEU A 343 3.36 29.27 -34.84
CA LEU A 343 2.13 28.56 -34.47
C LEU A 343 2.41 27.43 -33.46
N ALA A 344 3.50 26.68 -33.64
CA ALA A 344 3.95 25.67 -32.69
C ALA A 344 4.37 26.31 -31.35
N VAL A 345 5.05 27.46 -31.39
CA VAL A 345 5.45 28.21 -30.19
C VAL A 345 4.24 28.80 -29.45
N LEU A 346 3.27 29.38 -30.17
CA LEU A 346 2.03 29.90 -29.60
C LEU A 346 1.19 28.81 -28.92
N MET A 347 1.10 27.62 -29.53
CA MET A 347 0.45 26.47 -28.90
C MET A 347 1.16 26.04 -27.61
N ALA A 348 2.50 25.98 -27.60
CA ALA A 348 3.26 25.61 -26.41
C ALA A 348 3.07 26.63 -25.26
N VAL A 349 3.01 27.92 -25.56
CA VAL A 349 2.77 28.99 -24.57
C VAL A 349 1.35 28.91 -23.99
N ALA A 350 0.34 28.60 -24.81
CA ALA A 350 -1.04 28.43 -24.35
C ALA A 350 -1.20 27.28 -23.34
N VAL A 351 -0.46 26.18 -23.53
CA VAL A 351 -0.46 25.02 -22.62
C VAL A 351 0.20 25.33 -21.28
N ALA A 352 1.26 26.14 -21.28
CA ALA A 352 1.97 26.52 -20.06
C ALA A 352 1.18 27.47 -19.14
N SER A 353 0.07 28.04 -19.61
CA SER A 353 -0.60 29.18 -18.95
C SER A 353 -1.97 28.83 -18.32
N LEU A 354 -2.34 27.55 -18.26
CA LEU A 354 -3.64 27.12 -17.73
C LEU A 354 -3.58 26.80 -16.22
N PRO A 355 -4.41 27.45 -15.39
CA PRO A 355 -4.52 27.12 -13.97
C PRO A 355 -5.33 25.83 -13.78
N ALA A 356 -4.97 25.02 -12.78
CA ALA A 356 -5.69 23.81 -12.40
C ALA A 356 -6.11 23.90 -10.93
N ASP A 357 -7.42 23.86 -10.68
CA ASP A 357 -8.00 23.80 -9.35
C ASP A 357 -7.90 22.37 -8.79
N VAL A 358 -7.57 22.29 -7.50
CA VAL A 358 -7.37 21.04 -6.76
C VAL A 358 -8.72 20.49 -6.29
N THR A 359 -9.14 19.34 -6.83
CA THR A 359 -10.27 18.58 -6.30
C THR A 359 -9.85 17.74 -5.10
N THR A 360 -10.60 17.88 -4.01
CA THR A 360 -10.34 17.24 -2.73
C THR A 360 -10.66 15.75 -2.79
N ALA A 361 -9.66 14.92 -2.51
CA ALA A 361 -9.82 13.47 -2.50
C ALA A 361 -10.73 12.99 -1.36
N LYS A 362 -11.50 11.94 -1.66
CA LYS A 362 -12.43 11.26 -0.73
C LYS A 362 -11.68 10.63 0.45
N ARG A 363 -12.27 10.75 1.65
CA ARG A 363 -11.73 10.24 2.93
C ARG A 363 -11.51 8.72 2.90
N LEU A 364 -10.31 8.30 3.30
CA LEU A 364 -10.01 6.93 3.69
C LEU A 364 -10.50 6.68 5.13
N PRO A 365 -10.92 5.45 5.46
CA PRO A 365 -11.45 5.14 6.77
C PRO A 365 -10.38 4.80 7.81
N SER A 366 -10.77 5.07 9.06
CA SER A 366 -10.37 4.39 10.29
C SER A 366 -9.34 5.09 11.19
N VAL A 367 -9.83 6.07 11.95
CA VAL A 367 -9.32 6.37 13.30
C VAL A 367 -10.36 5.84 14.27
N ALA A 368 -10.05 4.75 14.95
CA ALA A 368 -10.91 4.32 16.05
C ALA A 368 -10.80 5.34 17.18
N SER A 369 -11.94 5.80 17.68
CA SER A 369 -12.02 6.70 18.82
C SER A 369 -12.60 5.95 20.02
N GLU A 370 -12.06 6.20 21.20
CA GLU A 370 -12.74 5.82 22.43
C GLU A 370 -14.00 6.68 22.61
N THR A 371 -15.11 6.05 23.02
CA THR A 371 -16.28 6.80 23.47
C THR A 371 -15.97 7.55 24.76
N THR A 372 -16.81 8.53 25.10
CA THR A 372 -16.83 9.09 26.44
C THR A 372 -16.96 7.98 27.49
N CYS A 373 -16.33 8.21 28.64
CA CYS A 373 -16.33 7.30 29.77
C CYS A 373 -17.71 6.70 30.05
N VAL A 374 -17.82 5.38 29.93
CA VAL A 374 -19.06 4.61 30.13
C VAL A 374 -19.37 4.46 31.62
N ASP A 375 -18.33 4.27 32.42
CA ASP A 375 -18.42 4.17 33.86
C ASP A 375 -17.15 4.75 34.49
N ARG A 376 -17.32 5.56 35.55
CA ARG A 376 -16.24 6.07 36.40
C ARG A 376 -15.93 5.12 37.56
N ALA A 377 -16.47 3.91 37.54
CA ALA A 377 -16.12 2.87 38.48
C ALA A 377 -14.60 2.66 38.47
N GLY A 378 -13.98 2.83 39.65
CA GLY A 378 -12.57 2.51 39.83
C GLY A 378 -12.31 1.02 39.60
N ARG A 379 -11.05 0.66 39.37
CA ARG A 379 -10.63 -0.73 39.12
C ARG A 379 -11.29 -1.71 40.10
N PRO A 380 -11.81 -2.85 39.59
CA PRO A 380 -12.49 -3.83 40.42
C PRO A 380 -11.54 -4.34 41.50
N ARG A 381 -12.04 -4.47 42.73
CA ARG A 381 -11.24 -4.93 43.89
C ARG A 381 -11.41 -6.41 44.20
N SER A 382 -12.45 -7.02 43.64
CA SER A 382 -12.78 -8.44 43.84
C SER A 382 -13.51 -8.97 42.60
N VAL A 383 -13.62 -10.29 42.49
CA VAL A 383 -14.39 -10.94 41.40
C VAL A 383 -15.88 -10.60 41.49
N ARG A 384 -16.41 -10.45 42.71
CA ARG A 384 -17.79 -9.99 42.92
C ARG A 384 -18.01 -8.57 42.40
N ASP A 385 -17.06 -7.68 42.67
CA ASP A 385 -17.07 -6.30 42.21
C ASP A 385 -16.94 -6.23 40.68
N LEU A 386 -16.03 -7.03 40.09
CA LEU A 386 -15.91 -7.17 38.63
C LEU A 386 -17.22 -7.64 37.98
N ASN A 387 -17.84 -8.70 38.50
CA ASN A 387 -19.14 -9.17 38.00
C ASN A 387 -20.23 -8.11 38.16
N HIS A 388 -20.24 -7.38 39.29
CA HIS A 388 -21.19 -6.29 39.51
C HIS A 388 -21.00 -5.20 38.46
N GLN A 389 -19.78 -4.66 38.29
CA GLN A 389 -19.46 -3.64 37.30
C GLN A 389 -19.82 -4.10 35.88
N ILE A 390 -19.47 -5.34 35.51
CA ILE A 390 -19.85 -5.92 34.23
C ILE A 390 -21.35 -6.08 34.09
N SER A 391 -22.11 -6.37 35.13
CA SER A 391 -23.59 -6.44 35.07
C SER A 391 -24.26 -5.07 35.03
N THR A 392 -23.64 -4.04 35.61
CA THR A 392 -24.17 -2.68 35.73
C THR A 392 -23.62 -1.72 34.70
N LEU A 393 -22.71 -2.16 33.82
CA LEU A 393 -22.27 -1.49 32.59
C LEU A 393 -23.46 -1.34 31.62
N GLN A 394 -24.44 -0.52 32.00
CA GLN A 394 -25.58 -0.07 31.19
C GLN A 394 -25.46 1.44 30.89
N GLY A 395 -24.42 2.10 31.40
CA GLY A 395 -24.20 3.55 31.25
C GLY A 395 -23.96 4.03 29.82
N SER A 396 -23.75 3.11 28.85
CA SER A 396 -23.60 3.46 27.43
C SER A 396 -24.48 2.61 26.53
N PRO A 397 -25.25 3.21 25.61
CA PRO A 397 -26.00 2.46 24.62
C PRO A 397 -25.09 1.70 23.64
N ALA A 398 -23.79 2.00 23.60
CA ALA A 398 -22.84 1.28 22.74
C ALA A 398 -22.52 -0.16 23.20
N PHE A 399 -22.84 -0.52 24.44
CA PHE A 399 -22.58 -1.85 25.01
C PHE A 399 -23.63 -2.22 26.06
N GLN A 400 -24.44 -3.24 25.77
CA GLN A 400 -25.53 -3.72 26.65
C GLN A 400 -25.40 -5.20 27.02
N GLY A 401 -24.62 -5.97 26.27
CA GLY A 401 -24.35 -7.38 26.53
C GLY A 401 -23.43 -7.92 25.45
N ALA A 402 -22.54 -8.84 25.79
CA ALA A 402 -21.66 -9.47 24.82
C ALA A 402 -21.14 -10.81 25.35
N ASP A 403 -20.62 -11.64 24.46
CA ASP A 403 -19.91 -12.87 24.79
C ASP A 403 -18.38 -12.70 24.71
N VAL A 404 -17.66 -13.78 25.04
CA VAL A 404 -16.19 -13.86 25.07
C VAL A 404 -15.61 -13.06 26.25
N GLY A 405 -14.91 -11.95 26.01
CA GLY A 405 -14.19 -11.20 27.04
C GLY A 405 -12.70 -11.57 27.16
N ALA A 406 -12.03 -11.84 26.03
CA ALA A 406 -10.60 -12.12 26.01
C ALA A 406 -9.78 -10.88 26.37
N ASP A 407 -8.84 -10.99 27.32
CA ASP A 407 -8.14 -9.85 27.89
C ASP A 407 -6.66 -9.77 27.51
N VAL A 408 -6.15 -8.53 27.43
CA VAL A 408 -4.72 -8.25 27.46
C VAL A 408 -4.42 -7.08 28.39
N ARG A 409 -3.27 -7.15 29.07
CA ARG A 409 -2.73 -6.04 29.84
C ARG A 409 -1.74 -5.25 28.99
N LEU A 410 -1.99 -3.96 28.83
CA LEU A 410 -1.10 -3.05 28.11
C LEU A 410 0.10 -2.65 28.97
N GLN A 411 1.19 -2.20 28.33
CA GLN A 411 2.42 -1.80 29.01
C GLN A 411 2.22 -0.59 29.94
N ASP A 412 1.24 0.27 29.63
CA ASP A 412 0.86 1.43 30.45
C ASP A 412 -0.08 1.08 31.62
N GLY A 413 -0.39 -0.20 31.79
CA GLY A 413 -1.19 -0.72 32.90
C GLY A 413 -2.70 -0.66 32.69
N ARG A 414 -3.18 -0.17 31.54
CA ARG A 414 -4.57 -0.32 31.09
C ARG A 414 -4.85 -1.78 30.68
N PHE A 415 -6.12 -2.15 30.66
CA PHE A 415 -6.56 -3.47 30.20
C PHE A 415 -7.50 -3.33 29.00
N LEU A 416 -7.36 -4.21 28.03
CA LEU A 416 -8.31 -4.35 26.93
C LEU A 416 -9.09 -5.63 27.12
N LEU A 417 -10.41 -5.56 26.89
CA LEU A 417 -11.26 -6.74 26.75
C LEU A 417 -11.89 -6.73 25.37
N VAL A 418 -11.80 -7.87 24.70
CA VAL A 418 -12.35 -8.09 23.36
C VAL A 418 -13.54 -9.03 23.46
N PHE A 419 -14.64 -8.65 22.84
CA PHE A 419 -15.92 -9.34 22.89
C PHE A 419 -16.38 -9.73 21.48
N GLY A 420 -17.16 -10.80 21.39
CA GLY A 420 -17.83 -11.19 20.16
C GLY A 420 -19.11 -10.41 19.94
N ASP A 421 -20.17 -11.12 19.55
CA ASP A 421 -21.47 -10.52 19.26
C ASP A 421 -21.88 -9.63 20.44
N THR A 422 -22.03 -8.33 20.17
CA THR A 422 -22.24 -7.28 21.18
C THR A 422 -23.56 -6.58 20.91
N LEU A 423 -24.49 -6.69 21.87
CA LEU A 423 -25.77 -6.02 21.88
C LEU A 423 -25.59 -4.54 22.22
N ARG A 424 -26.31 -3.70 21.49
CA ARG A 424 -26.33 -2.25 21.68
C ARG A 424 -27.75 -1.77 21.95
N GLY A 425 -27.84 -0.71 22.74
CA GLY A 425 -29.10 -0.11 23.15
C GLY A 425 -29.82 0.59 22.00
N PRO A 426 -31.15 0.73 22.05
CA PRO A 426 -31.94 1.36 20.98
C PRO A 426 -31.57 2.82 20.67
N SER A 427 -30.95 3.52 21.62
CA SER A 427 -30.49 4.91 21.46
C SER A 427 -29.08 5.01 20.86
N PHE A 428 -28.42 3.90 20.55
CA PHE A 428 -27.13 3.92 19.88
C PHE A 428 -27.30 4.21 18.39
N ASP A 429 -26.59 5.22 17.90
CA ASP A 429 -26.54 5.57 16.48
C ASP A 429 -25.60 4.60 15.73
N GLY A 430 -26.07 3.39 15.45
CA GLY A 430 -25.32 2.32 14.77
C GLY A 430 -26.10 1.00 14.77
N PRO A 431 -25.49 -0.12 14.32
CA PRO A 431 -26.17 -1.42 14.33
C PRO A 431 -26.44 -1.88 15.76
N SER A 432 -27.61 -2.50 15.96
CA SER A 432 -28.06 -3.03 17.26
C SER A 432 -27.25 -4.24 17.74
N LEU A 433 -26.58 -4.93 16.82
CA LEU A 433 -25.64 -6.00 17.10
C LEU A 433 -24.36 -5.75 16.28
N ALA A 434 -23.20 -5.81 16.93
CA ALA A 434 -21.90 -5.80 16.27
C ALA A 434 -21.20 -7.14 16.48
N ARG A 435 -20.59 -7.72 15.44
CA ARG A 435 -19.93 -9.03 15.51
C ARG A 435 -18.75 -9.11 16.47
N ASN A 436 -18.17 -7.97 16.79
CA ASN A 436 -17.10 -7.83 17.76
C ASN A 436 -17.08 -6.41 18.31
N SER A 437 -16.56 -6.28 19.51
CA SER A 437 -16.31 -4.99 20.16
C SER A 437 -15.12 -5.07 21.10
N MET A 438 -14.69 -3.92 21.60
CA MET A 438 -13.58 -3.81 22.54
C MET A 438 -13.89 -2.77 23.60
N LEU A 439 -13.59 -3.11 24.85
CA LEU A 439 -13.57 -2.17 25.96
C LEU A 439 -12.13 -1.89 26.35
N LEU A 440 -11.85 -0.63 26.68
CA LEU A 440 -10.60 -0.20 27.28
C LEU A 440 -10.87 0.22 28.72
N TRP A 441 -10.15 -0.41 29.64
CA TRP A 441 -10.18 -0.13 31.06
C TRP A 441 -8.93 0.65 31.48
N ASP A 442 -9.14 1.91 31.83
CA ASP A 442 -8.13 2.76 32.47
C ASP A 442 -8.24 2.67 34.00
N THR A 443 -7.55 3.54 34.72
CA THR A 443 -7.53 3.59 36.19
C THR A 443 -8.88 4.01 36.75
N ASP A 444 -9.50 5.00 36.12
CA ASP A 444 -10.72 5.66 36.60
C ASP A 444 -11.89 5.58 35.62
N CYS A 445 -11.72 4.86 34.50
CA CYS A 445 -12.68 4.88 33.42
C CYS A 445 -12.72 3.57 32.62
N VAL A 446 -13.93 3.16 32.24
CA VAL A 446 -14.16 2.16 31.18
C VAL A 446 -14.72 2.87 29.94
N SER A 447 -14.13 2.64 28.78
CA SER A 447 -14.55 3.22 27.50
C SER A 447 -14.83 2.14 26.45
N VAL A 448 -15.81 2.35 25.57
CA VAL A 448 -16.01 1.51 24.37
C VAL A 448 -15.13 2.04 23.25
N VAL A 449 -14.37 1.18 22.59
CA VAL A 449 -13.61 1.56 21.39
C VAL A 449 -14.55 1.47 20.19
N LEU A 450 -14.76 2.59 19.49
CA LEU A 450 -15.62 2.65 18.31
C LEU A 450 -14.85 3.04 17.05
N PRO A 451 -15.03 2.32 15.94
CA PRO A 451 -14.57 2.78 14.64
C PRO A 451 -15.46 3.94 14.13
N PRO A 452 -15.01 4.73 13.13
CA PRO A 452 -15.83 5.78 12.53
C PRO A 452 -17.15 5.29 11.93
N SER A 453 -17.20 4.03 11.49
CA SER A 453 -18.43 3.39 10.98
C SER A 453 -19.46 3.11 12.08
N LYS A 454 -19.05 3.17 13.36
CA LYS A 454 -19.81 2.73 14.53
C LYS A 454 -20.26 1.25 14.46
N GLY A 455 -19.72 0.47 13.52
CA GLY A 455 -20.02 -0.95 13.32
C GLY A 455 -19.20 -1.87 14.23
N ALA A 456 -18.88 -3.07 13.72
CA ALA A 456 -17.89 -3.96 14.33
C ALA A 456 -16.49 -3.33 14.26
N LEU A 457 -15.67 -3.56 15.29
CA LEU A 457 -14.32 -2.99 15.37
C LEU A 457 -13.38 -3.62 14.33
N ILE A 458 -13.49 -4.92 14.13
CA ILE A 458 -12.98 -5.68 13.01
C ILE A 458 -14.13 -5.74 11.99
N PRO A 459 -14.07 -4.97 10.89
CA PRO A 459 -15.19 -4.85 9.97
C PRO A 459 -15.53 -6.16 9.27
N ASP A 460 -16.82 -6.43 9.08
CA ASP A 460 -17.29 -7.58 8.31
C ASP A 460 -16.88 -7.45 6.82
N ARG A 461 -16.69 -8.60 6.16
CA ARG A 461 -16.47 -8.66 4.72
C ARG A 461 -17.73 -8.22 3.96
N LEU A 462 -17.54 -7.73 2.73
CA LEU A 462 -18.65 -7.29 1.86
C LEU A 462 -19.63 -8.42 1.50
N ASP A 463 -19.20 -9.68 1.60
CA ASP A 463 -20.03 -10.87 1.35
C ASP A 463 -20.78 -11.37 2.61
N GLY A 464 -20.77 -10.59 3.69
CA GLY A 464 -21.51 -10.87 4.93
C GLY A 464 -20.82 -11.82 5.89
N VAL A 465 -19.57 -12.21 5.64
CA VAL A 465 -18.73 -12.95 6.60
C VAL A 465 -18.22 -12.00 7.68
N GLY A 466 -18.53 -12.28 8.93
CA GLY A 466 -18.06 -11.52 10.09
C GLY A 466 -16.92 -12.22 10.84
N TYR A 467 -16.36 -11.50 11.82
CA TYR A 467 -15.25 -11.99 12.63
C TYR A 467 -15.62 -12.07 14.11
N TRP A 468 -15.62 -13.28 14.67
CA TRP A 468 -15.85 -13.54 16.10
C TRP A 468 -14.51 -13.76 16.82
N PRO A 469 -14.14 -12.93 17.81
CA PRO A 469 -12.91 -13.09 18.57
C PRO A 469 -12.86 -14.40 19.35
N MET A 470 -11.67 -15.00 19.39
CA MET A 470 -11.40 -16.21 20.16
C MET A 470 -10.42 -15.90 21.30
N SER A 471 -9.27 -15.33 20.97
CA SER A 471 -8.19 -15.06 21.92
C SER A 471 -7.49 -13.75 21.59
N SER A 472 -6.83 -13.18 22.59
CA SER A 472 -6.04 -11.98 22.44
C SER A 472 -4.67 -12.14 23.08
N ALA A 473 -3.67 -11.49 22.48
CA ALA A 473 -2.29 -11.52 22.92
C ALA A 473 -1.64 -10.16 22.70
N VAL A 474 -0.61 -9.84 23.48
CA VAL A 474 0.11 -8.57 23.35
C VAL A 474 1.61 -8.81 23.20
N ALA A 475 2.18 -8.18 22.18
CA ALA A 475 3.62 -8.05 22.03
C ALA A 475 4.01 -6.60 22.35
N HIS A 476 4.64 -6.41 23.51
CA HIS A 476 5.06 -5.09 23.96
C HIS A 476 6.22 -4.56 23.09
N ARG A 477 6.10 -3.30 22.67
CA ARG A 477 7.15 -2.55 21.97
C ARG A 477 7.45 -1.26 22.73
N PRO A 478 8.63 -0.66 22.57
CA PRO A 478 8.91 0.63 23.21
C PRO A 478 7.90 1.71 22.77
N GLY A 479 7.02 2.14 23.67
CA GLY A 479 6.05 3.23 23.47
C GLY A 479 4.72 2.86 22.81
N TYR A 480 4.55 1.62 22.36
CA TYR A 480 3.28 1.10 21.83
C TYR A 480 3.18 -0.42 22.01
N ASP A 481 1.97 -0.95 22.00
CA ASP A 481 1.71 -2.39 22.04
C ASP A 481 1.15 -2.87 20.71
N LEU A 482 1.60 -4.05 20.26
CA LEU A 482 0.93 -4.80 19.20
C LEU A 482 -0.05 -5.76 19.86
N VAL A 483 -1.35 -5.48 19.71
CA VAL A 483 -2.42 -6.33 20.23
C VAL A 483 -2.93 -7.21 19.09
N LEU A 484 -2.76 -8.51 19.27
CA LEU A 484 -3.18 -9.55 18.35
C LEU A 484 -4.54 -10.07 18.82
N VAL A 485 -5.52 -10.12 17.93
CA VAL A 485 -6.84 -10.68 18.21
C VAL A 485 -7.10 -11.77 17.19
N SER A 486 -7.06 -13.03 17.60
CA SER A 486 -7.48 -14.13 16.75
C SER A 486 -9.00 -14.16 16.67
N THR A 487 -9.51 -14.47 15.50
CA THR A 487 -10.94 -14.54 15.23
C THR A 487 -11.27 -15.78 14.41
N GLN A 488 -12.51 -16.24 14.51
CA GLN A 488 -13.11 -17.17 13.57
C GLN A 488 -13.97 -16.38 12.58
N ARG A 489 -13.89 -16.76 11.31
CA ARG A 489 -14.73 -16.21 10.24
C ARG A 489 -16.07 -16.90 10.28
N VAL A 490 -17.15 -16.14 10.31
CA VAL A 490 -18.48 -16.66 10.58
C VAL A 490 -19.48 -16.14 9.56
N ARG A 491 -20.27 -17.07 9.02
CA ARG A 491 -21.39 -16.77 8.13
C ARG A 491 -22.69 -17.23 8.78
N SER A 492 -23.65 -16.33 8.89
CA SER A 492 -25.02 -16.71 9.29
C SER A 492 -25.66 -17.62 8.24
N THR A 493 -26.26 -18.71 8.69
CA THR A 493 -26.96 -19.70 7.85
C THR A 493 -28.48 -19.69 8.07
N GLY A 494 -28.95 -18.98 9.09
CA GLY A 494 -30.35 -18.87 9.49
C GLY A 494 -30.57 -17.74 10.50
N GLY A 495 -31.71 -17.77 11.20
CA GLY A 495 -32.15 -16.71 12.12
C GLY A 495 -32.03 -17.06 13.61
N GLY A 496 -31.72 -18.32 13.95
CA GLY A 496 -31.51 -18.75 15.33
C GLY A 496 -30.13 -18.38 15.88
N SER A 497 -29.99 -18.39 17.21
CA SER A 497 -28.74 -18.03 17.93
C SER A 497 -27.53 -18.90 17.57
N PHE A 498 -27.75 -20.08 16.96
CA PHE A 498 -26.71 -21.04 16.59
C PHE A 498 -26.70 -21.38 15.10
N ASP A 499 -27.43 -20.64 14.27
CA ASP A 499 -27.49 -20.86 12.82
C ASP A 499 -26.31 -20.18 12.12
N PHE A 500 -25.12 -20.77 12.23
CA PHE A 500 -23.91 -20.24 11.61
C PHE A 500 -22.95 -21.33 11.12
N ALA A 501 -22.08 -20.95 10.18
CA ALA A 501 -20.95 -21.74 9.75
C ALA A 501 -19.66 -21.02 10.17
N ASN A 502 -18.77 -21.72 10.88
CA ASN A 502 -17.39 -21.29 11.06
C ASN A 502 -16.62 -21.67 9.80
N LEU A 503 -15.97 -20.69 9.16
CA LEU A 503 -15.26 -20.82 7.88
C LEU A 503 -13.74 -20.88 8.06
N GLY A 504 -13.26 -20.93 9.29
CA GLY A 504 -11.85 -21.01 9.64
C GLY A 504 -11.29 -19.73 10.25
N PRO A 505 -10.01 -19.74 10.61
CA PRO A 505 -9.40 -18.69 11.42
C PRO A 505 -9.05 -17.42 10.63
N ALA A 506 -8.96 -16.32 11.35
CA ALA A 506 -8.41 -15.05 10.92
C ALA A 506 -7.70 -14.36 12.09
N LEU A 507 -6.93 -13.32 11.80
CA LEU A 507 -6.18 -12.55 12.78
C LEU A 507 -6.32 -11.06 12.50
N ALA A 508 -6.63 -10.28 13.53
CA ALA A 508 -6.58 -8.84 13.50
C ALA A 508 -5.41 -8.31 14.34
N VAL A 509 -4.71 -7.30 13.82
CA VAL A 509 -3.58 -6.65 14.49
C VAL A 509 -3.95 -5.20 14.78
N PHE A 510 -3.83 -4.84 16.05
CA PHE A 510 -4.03 -3.48 16.53
C PHE A 510 -2.72 -2.89 17.03
N VAL A 511 -2.50 -1.61 16.75
CA VAL A 511 -1.47 -0.81 17.41
C VAL A 511 -2.13 0.00 18.52
N VAL A 512 -1.58 -0.09 19.73
CA VAL A 512 -2.06 0.67 20.88
C VAL A 512 -0.90 1.48 21.43
N ARG A 513 -0.87 2.78 21.09
CA ARG A 513 0.10 3.71 21.68
C ARG A 513 -0.16 3.85 23.18
N ALA A 514 0.89 4.06 23.97
CA ALA A 514 0.74 4.37 25.39
C ALA A 514 -0.20 5.58 25.59
N GLY A 515 -1.24 5.40 26.40
CA GLY A 515 -2.31 6.38 26.64
C GLY A 515 -3.22 6.69 25.43
N GLY A 516 -3.09 5.98 24.31
CA GLY A 516 -3.91 6.13 23.11
C GLY A 516 -4.93 5.00 22.92
N ALA A 517 -5.88 5.23 22.00
CA ALA A 517 -6.89 4.26 21.61
C ALA A 517 -6.33 3.18 20.66
N PRO A 518 -6.78 1.91 20.77
CA PRO A 518 -6.42 0.86 19.83
C PRO A 518 -6.79 1.21 18.39
N GLN A 519 -5.83 1.10 17.46
CA GLN A 519 -6.04 1.32 16.03
C GLN A 519 -5.88 0.00 15.28
N LEU A 520 -6.91 -0.43 14.56
CA LEU A 520 -6.83 -1.60 13.68
C LEU A 520 -5.88 -1.28 12.52
N ILE A 521 -4.84 -2.10 12.38
CA ILE A 521 -3.88 -2.02 11.27
C ILE A 521 -4.34 -2.91 10.13
N ALA A 522 -4.66 -4.16 10.44
CA ALA A 522 -5.04 -5.14 9.43
C ALA A 522 -5.83 -6.30 10.02
N THR A 523 -6.58 -6.94 9.13
CA THR A 523 -7.27 -8.21 9.36
C THR A 523 -6.87 -9.17 8.25
N LYS A 524 -6.45 -10.38 8.62
CA LYS A 524 -5.98 -11.40 7.69
C LYS A 524 -6.71 -12.73 7.89
N ASP A 525 -7.30 -13.21 6.82
CA ASP A 525 -7.87 -14.56 6.73
C ASP A 525 -6.74 -15.59 6.65
N LEU A 526 -6.76 -16.58 7.53
CA LEU A 526 -5.76 -17.64 7.58
C LEU A 526 -6.27 -18.87 6.80
N GLY A 527 -6.12 -18.80 5.48
CA GLY A 527 -6.53 -19.83 4.53
C GLY A 527 -7.89 -19.57 3.87
N ALA A 528 -8.31 -20.46 2.98
CA ALA A 528 -9.62 -20.37 2.33
C ALA A 528 -10.78 -20.53 3.34
N ASP A 529 -11.96 -20.05 2.96
CA ASP A 529 -13.20 -20.32 3.71
C ASP A 529 -13.52 -21.83 3.63
N ASP A 530 -13.53 -22.51 4.77
CA ASP A 530 -13.76 -23.95 4.87
C ASP A 530 -14.41 -24.27 6.22
N ALA A 531 -15.53 -25.01 6.17
CA ALA A 531 -16.33 -25.35 7.34
C ALA A 531 -15.99 -26.73 7.94
N ASP A 532 -14.97 -27.42 7.43
CA ASP A 532 -14.52 -28.69 7.98
C ASP A 532 -13.95 -28.52 9.41
N PRO A 533 -14.63 -29.06 10.45
CA PRO A 533 -14.18 -28.92 11.83
C PRO A 533 -12.92 -29.74 12.14
N ALA A 534 -12.51 -30.65 11.25
CA ALA A 534 -11.28 -31.42 11.41
C ALA A 534 -10.01 -30.59 11.14
N ARG A 535 -10.15 -29.40 10.52
CA ARG A 535 -9.04 -28.49 10.29
C ARG A 535 -8.80 -27.64 11.54
N PRO A 536 -7.54 -27.54 12.04
CA PRO A 536 -7.26 -26.72 13.20
C PRO A 536 -7.63 -25.25 13.00
N ALA A 537 -8.52 -24.74 13.86
CA ALA A 537 -8.83 -23.32 13.97
C ALA A 537 -7.69 -22.59 14.71
N TRP A 538 -6.62 -22.28 13.98
CA TRP A 538 -5.43 -21.61 14.53
C TRP A 538 -5.77 -20.29 15.21
N GLY A 539 -5.26 -20.09 16.42
CA GLY A 539 -5.55 -18.92 17.24
C GLY A 539 -6.71 -19.14 18.22
N ALA A 540 -7.25 -20.35 18.34
CA ALA A 540 -8.16 -20.72 19.42
C ALA A 540 -7.64 -20.32 20.81
N ALA A 541 -6.31 -20.30 20.98
CA ALA A 541 -5.62 -19.55 22.02
C ALA A 541 -4.33 -18.92 21.48
N LEU A 542 -3.99 -17.73 21.97
CA LEU A 542 -2.72 -17.06 21.70
C LEU A 542 -1.93 -16.92 23.00
N ALA A 543 -0.62 -17.16 22.95
CA ALA A 543 0.30 -16.89 24.04
C ALA A 543 1.60 -16.28 23.51
N VAL A 544 2.13 -15.27 24.22
CA VAL A 544 3.41 -14.64 23.86
C VAL A 544 4.44 -15.00 24.90
N ASP A 545 5.53 -15.63 24.46
CA ASP A 545 6.64 -16.03 25.33
C ASP A 545 7.94 -16.13 24.50
N ASP A 546 9.07 -15.71 25.08
CA ASP A 546 10.39 -15.76 24.45
C ASP A 546 10.46 -15.19 23.00
N GLY A 547 9.77 -14.05 22.79
CA GLY A 547 9.69 -13.36 21.50
C GLY A 547 8.91 -14.10 20.42
N TRP A 548 8.19 -15.17 20.76
CA TRP A 548 7.30 -15.90 19.87
C TRP A 548 5.84 -15.65 20.24
N VAL A 549 4.99 -15.62 19.22
CA VAL A 549 3.55 -15.85 19.37
C VAL A 549 3.32 -17.33 19.14
N TYR A 550 2.83 -18.03 20.16
CA TYR A 550 2.31 -19.39 20.06
C TYR A 550 0.82 -19.31 19.77
N ALA A 551 0.42 -19.77 18.59
CA ALA A 551 -0.96 -19.85 18.15
C ALA A 551 -1.43 -21.29 18.24
N TYR A 552 -2.28 -21.57 19.23
CA TYR A 552 -2.84 -22.90 19.41
C TYR A 552 -4.08 -23.05 18.53
N GLY A 553 -4.21 -24.20 17.88
CA GLY A 553 -5.33 -24.53 17.00
C GLY A 553 -6.14 -25.68 17.58
N THR A 554 -7.45 -25.61 17.45
CA THR A 554 -8.37 -26.68 17.88
C THR A 554 -9.04 -27.34 16.69
N ALA A 555 -9.12 -28.66 16.69
CA ALA A 555 -9.76 -29.44 15.64
C ALA A 555 -10.66 -30.53 16.24
N ARG A 556 -11.88 -30.69 15.73
CA ARG A 556 -12.80 -31.75 16.14
C ARG A 556 -12.88 -32.78 15.02
N PRO A 557 -12.48 -34.04 15.27
CA PRO A 557 -12.66 -35.11 14.29
C PRO A 557 -14.17 -35.40 14.14
N GLY A 558 -14.61 -35.75 12.92
CA GLY A 558 -16.00 -36.16 12.65
C GLY A 558 -16.37 -37.54 13.19
N GLN A 559 -15.80 -37.96 14.32
CA GLN A 559 -16.04 -39.25 14.95
C GLN A 559 -17.23 -39.15 15.91
N ASP A 560 -18.18 -40.08 15.79
CA ASP A 560 -19.36 -40.14 16.66
C ASP A 560 -18.95 -40.34 18.14
N GLY A 561 -19.58 -39.60 19.04
CA GLY A 561 -19.33 -39.69 20.49
C GLY A 561 -18.11 -38.90 20.98
N VAL A 562 -17.34 -38.25 20.10
CA VAL A 562 -16.23 -37.37 20.48
C VAL A 562 -16.69 -35.91 20.45
N PHE A 563 -16.84 -35.31 21.63
CA PHE A 563 -17.38 -33.95 21.76
C PHE A 563 -16.30 -32.87 21.94
N GLY A 564 -15.13 -33.24 22.45
CA GLY A 564 -13.98 -32.36 22.62
C GLY A 564 -13.25 -32.06 21.30
N PHE A 565 -12.35 -31.08 21.37
CA PHE A 565 -11.41 -30.72 20.32
C PHE A 565 -10.00 -31.16 20.72
N SER A 566 -9.24 -31.62 19.73
CA SER A 566 -7.79 -31.80 19.85
C SER A 566 -7.09 -30.44 19.86
N LEU A 567 -5.91 -30.36 20.50
CA LEU A 567 -5.11 -29.14 20.60
C LEU A 567 -3.81 -29.29 19.83
N HIS A 568 -3.47 -28.31 19.00
CA HIS A 568 -2.24 -28.25 18.21
C HIS A 568 -1.53 -26.91 18.46
N VAL A 569 -0.26 -26.77 18.10
CA VAL A 569 0.47 -25.50 18.24
C VAL A 569 1.26 -25.11 17.00
N ALA A 570 1.17 -23.83 16.66
CA ALA A 570 2.03 -23.13 15.72
C ALA A 570 2.78 -22.01 16.45
N ARG A 571 3.88 -21.54 15.86
CA ARG A 571 4.57 -20.32 16.30
C ARG A 571 4.96 -19.42 15.14
N VAL A 572 5.02 -18.12 15.42
CA VAL A 572 5.47 -17.07 14.49
C VAL A 572 6.03 -15.89 15.28
N ARG A 573 6.86 -15.05 14.67
CA ARG A 573 7.29 -13.79 15.30
C ARG A 573 6.12 -12.78 15.27
N PRO A 574 5.98 -11.90 16.27
CA PRO A 574 4.90 -10.92 16.28
C PRO A 574 4.83 -10.05 15.02
N ASP A 575 5.98 -9.64 14.46
CA ASP A 575 6.04 -8.78 13.28
C ASP A 575 5.78 -9.53 11.95
N ASP A 576 5.71 -10.86 12.02
CA ASP A 576 5.50 -11.76 10.87
C ASP A 576 4.13 -12.43 10.92
N VAL A 577 3.29 -12.08 11.89
CA VAL A 577 2.08 -12.83 12.23
C VAL A 577 1.04 -12.88 11.10
N LEU A 578 1.03 -11.87 10.23
CA LEU A 578 0.15 -11.77 9.05
C LEU A 578 0.68 -12.55 7.82
N ASP A 579 1.94 -13.00 7.86
CA ASP A 579 2.57 -13.77 6.80
C ASP A 579 2.52 -15.28 7.11
N ALA A 580 1.50 -15.95 6.58
CA ALA A 580 1.30 -17.39 6.76
C ALA A 580 2.50 -18.25 6.34
N ALA A 581 3.37 -17.79 5.42
CA ALA A 581 4.56 -18.56 5.00
C ALA A 581 5.65 -18.60 6.08
N LYS A 582 5.62 -17.67 7.03
CA LYS A 582 6.57 -17.59 8.16
C LYS A 582 6.14 -18.41 9.37
N TRP A 583 4.89 -18.89 9.41
CA TRP A 583 4.39 -19.74 10.48
C TRP A 583 5.12 -21.09 10.50
N ARG A 584 5.31 -21.63 11.70
CA ARG A 584 5.88 -22.96 11.92
C ARG A 584 4.97 -23.78 12.81
N PHE A 585 4.69 -25.01 12.42
CA PHE A 585 3.79 -25.94 13.09
C PHE A 585 4.59 -27.07 13.73
N TRP A 586 4.24 -27.44 14.95
CA TRP A 586 4.92 -28.52 15.69
C TRP A 586 4.43 -29.88 15.20
N ASP A 587 5.33 -30.73 14.73
CA ASP A 587 5.00 -32.07 14.21
C ASP A 587 5.17 -33.20 15.24
N GLY A 588 5.41 -32.86 16.50
CA GLY A 588 5.72 -33.82 17.57
C GLY A 588 7.22 -33.97 17.85
N SER A 589 8.07 -33.57 16.90
CA SER A 589 9.53 -33.68 17.00
C SER A 589 10.26 -32.38 16.68
N GLY A 590 9.69 -31.56 15.79
CA GLY A 590 10.30 -30.32 15.31
C GLY A 590 9.28 -29.33 14.74
N TRP A 591 9.77 -28.12 14.49
CA TRP A 591 8.99 -27.03 13.88
C TRP A 591 9.12 -27.08 12.35
N GLN A 592 8.01 -27.16 11.64
CA GLN A 592 7.96 -27.30 10.17
C GLN A 592 6.90 -26.40 9.53
N ARG A 593 6.76 -26.36 8.19
CA ARG A 593 5.96 -25.34 7.48
C ARG A 593 4.51 -25.73 7.13
N SER A 594 4.20 -27.03 7.08
CA SER A 594 2.90 -27.56 6.63
C SER A 594 1.92 -27.68 7.82
N PRO A 595 0.78 -26.99 7.80
CA PRO A 595 -0.21 -27.09 8.88
C PRO A 595 -0.76 -28.51 9.05
N ASP A 596 -0.92 -29.28 7.97
CA ASP A 596 -1.51 -30.63 7.98
C ASP A 596 -0.66 -31.67 8.72
N ARG A 597 0.61 -31.36 8.98
CA ARG A 597 1.54 -32.20 9.74
C ARG A 597 1.59 -31.86 11.23
N ALA A 598 0.76 -30.94 11.70
CA ALA A 598 0.75 -30.56 13.11
C ALA A 598 0.29 -31.71 14.00
N ALA A 599 1.12 -32.10 14.97
CA ALA A 599 0.76 -33.15 15.93
C ALA A 599 -0.24 -32.64 16.96
N ALA A 600 -1.12 -33.53 17.42
CA ALA A 600 -2.01 -33.25 18.54
C ALA A 600 -1.20 -33.28 19.86
N LEU A 601 -1.28 -32.19 20.61
CA LEU A 601 -0.75 -32.04 21.97
C LEU A 601 -1.71 -32.58 23.02
N VAL A 602 -3.02 -32.45 22.76
CA VAL A 602 -4.13 -33.00 23.53
C VAL A 602 -5.06 -33.70 22.53
N PRO A 603 -5.49 -34.96 22.76
CA PRO A 603 -6.45 -35.63 21.90
C PRO A 603 -7.85 -35.02 22.00
N ALA A 604 -8.72 -35.30 21.02
CA ALA A 604 -10.10 -34.78 21.03
C ALA A 604 -11.01 -35.48 22.05
N GLU A 605 -10.79 -36.78 22.28
CA GLU A 605 -11.46 -37.52 23.35
C GLU A 605 -10.97 -37.03 24.72
N GLY A 606 -11.88 -36.56 25.58
CA GLY A 606 -11.49 -35.86 26.80
C GLY A 606 -10.77 -34.54 26.54
N GLY A 607 -10.90 -33.97 25.34
CA GLY A 607 -10.19 -32.79 24.88
C GLY A 607 -10.79 -31.47 25.36
N VAL A 608 -10.43 -30.39 24.66
CA VAL A 608 -10.76 -29.00 25.02
C VAL A 608 -12.00 -28.47 24.28
N SER A 609 -12.51 -27.31 24.68
CA SER A 609 -13.44 -26.49 23.87
C SER A 609 -12.77 -25.93 22.62
N GLN A 610 -13.60 -25.50 21.66
CA GLN A 610 -13.13 -24.87 20.42
C GLN A 610 -12.26 -23.64 20.68
N THR A 611 -12.63 -22.81 21.65
CA THR A 611 -11.82 -21.68 22.13
C THR A 611 -11.47 -21.93 23.58
N LEU A 612 -10.26 -21.53 23.96
CA LEU A 612 -9.68 -21.76 25.27
C LEU A 612 -8.65 -20.68 25.60
N SER A 613 -8.01 -20.78 26.77
CA SER A 613 -6.82 -19.98 27.08
C SER A 613 -5.61 -20.86 27.30
N VAL A 614 -4.49 -20.45 26.71
CA VAL A 614 -3.17 -21.03 26.99
C VAL A 614 -2.23 -19.93 27.47
N PHE A 615 -1.51 -20.15 28.56
CA PHE A 615 -0.61 -19.16 29.13
C PHE A 615 0.59 -19.81 29.83
N HIS A 616 1.67 -19.03 29.95
CA HIS A 616 2.88 -19.41 30.68
C HIS A 616 2.93 -18.63 32.00
N GLN A 617 3.03 -19.35 33.13
CA GLN A 617 3.13 -18.76 34.46
C GLN A 617 3.96 -19.67 35.38
N GLY A 618 4.88 -19.08 36.15
CA GLY A 618 5.66 -19.85 37.13
C GLY A 618 6.54 -20.96 36.54
N GLY A 619 6.99 -20.82 35.28
CA GLY A 619 7.80 -21.84 34.59
C GLY A 619 6.99 -23.01 34.02
N ARG A 620 5.67 -22.92 34.03
CA ARG A 620 4.75 -23.96 33.56
C ARG A 620 3.73 -23.41 32.59
N TRP A 621 3.35 -24.22 31.62
CA TRP A 621 2.32 -23.92 30.63
C TRP A 621 0.99 -24.51 31.08
N TYR A 622 -0.07 -23.73 30.94
CA TYR A 622 -1.43 -24.08 31.30
C TYR A 622 -2.35 -23.88 30.12
N ALA A 623 -3.24 -24.84 29.87
CA ALA A 623 -4.41 -24.67 29.02
C ALA A 623 -5.67 -24.83 29.89
N LEU A 624 -6.51 -23.81 29.97
CA LEU A 624 -7.79 -23.85 30.70
C LEU A 624 -8.93 -24.05 29.69
N SER A 625 -9.75 -25.08 29.88
CA SER A 625 -10.90 -25.33 29.01
C SER A 625 -12.00 -26.17 29.68
N LYS A 626 -13.18 -26.28 29.03
CA LYS A 626 -14.16 -27.31 29.39
C LYS A 626 -13.69 -28.64 28.80
N ARG A 627 -13.66 -29.69 29.62
CA ARG A 627 -13.43 -31.05 29.13
C ARG A 627 -14.61 -31.49 28.27
N ASP A 628 -14.32 -32.11 27.13
CA ASP A 628 -15.32 -32.56 26.14
C ASP A 628 -16.09 -31.41 25.45
N GLY A 629 -15.48 -30.21 25.46
CA GLY A 629 -15.97 -29.04 24.76
C GLY A 629 -17.23 -28.41 25.34
N ASP A 630 -18.03 -27.75 24.50
CA ASP A 630 -19.13 -26.90 24.95
C ASP A 630 -20.29 -27.68 25.58
N LEU A 631 -20.38 -28.99 25.31
CA LEU A 631 -21.36 -29.90 25.93
C LEU A 631 -20.94 -30.40 27.31
N GLY A 632 -19.64 -30.32 27.64
CA GLY A 632 -19.15 -30.66 28.97
C GLY A 632 -19.61 -29.66 30.02
N ASP A 633 -19.34 -29.94 31.29
CA ASP A 633 -19.60 -29.05 32.42
C ASP A 633 -18.36 -28.84 33.30
N GLN A 634 -17.34 -29.69 33.19
CA GLN A 634 -16.14 -29.64 34.01
C GLN A 634 -15.10 -28.67 33.44
N LEU A 635 -14.68 -27.70 34.25
CA LEU A 635 -13.56 -26.83 33.96
C LEU A 635 -12.25 -27.50 34.41
N VAL A 636 -11.32 -27.69 33.47
CA VAL A 636 -10.08 -28.47 33.66
C VAL A 636 -8.87 -27.67 33.18
N PHE A 637 -7.73 -27.87 33.86
CA PHE A 637 -6.43 -27.46 33.32
C PHE A 637 -5.72 -28.64 32.67
N TRP A 638 -5.07 -28.38 31.54
CA TRP A 638 -3.98 -29.21 31.06
C TRP A 638 -2.67 -28.48 31.31
N THR A 639 -1.68 -29.18 31.84
CA THR A 639 -0.42 -28.57 32.23
C THR A 639 0.78 -29.18 31.52
N ALA A 640 1.78 -28.37 31.20
CA ALA A 640 2.96 -28.80 30.44
C ALA A 640 4.25 -28.05 30.88
N PRO A 641 5.43 -28.66 30.70
CA PRO A 641 6.71 -28.00 30.96
C PRO A 641 7.14 -27.04 29.83
N ALA A 642 6.51 -27.14 28.65
CA ALA A 642 6.89 -26.40 27.45
C ALA A 642 5.64 -26.06 26.61
N PRO A 643 5.71 -25.07 25.69
CA PRO A 643 4.57 -24.72 24.82
C PRO A 643 4.14 -25.87 23.89
N THR A 644 5.02 -26.84 23.65
CA THR A 644 4.77 -28.02 22.83
C THR A 644 4.30 -29.24 23.64
N GLY A 645 3.97 -29.06 24.92
CA GLY A 645 3.60 -30.17 25.79
C GLY A 645 4.79 -30.93 26.40
N PRO A 646 4.59 -32.20 26.83
CA PRO A 646 3.30 -32.90 26.85
C PRO A 646 2.31 -32.25 27.82
N PHE A 647 1.06 -32.13 27.42
CA PHE A 647 -0.02 -31.57 28.22
C PHE A 647 -0.78 -32.67 28.96
N ALA A 648 -0.86 -32.58 30.29
CA ALA A 648 -1.57 -33.55 31.14
C ALA A 648 -2.76 -32.89 31.86
N PRO A 649 -3.97 -33.46 31.83
CA PRO A 649 -5.14 -32.91 32.50
C PRO A 649 -5.03 -33.05 34.03
N THR A 650 -5.64 -32.10 34.75
CA THR A 650 -5.83 -32.15 36.20
C THR A 650 -7.24 -32.65 36.54
N ASP A 651 -7.50 -32.83 37.84
CA ASP A 651 -8.88 -32.90 38.33
C ASP A 651 -9.64 -31.59 38.01
N PRO A 652 -10.98 -31.65 37.85
CA PRO A 652 -11.79 -30.45 37.63
C PRO A 652 -11.63 -29.43 38.74
N VAL A 653 -11.48 -28.16 38.36
CA VAL A 653 -11.32 -27.04 39.30
C VAL A 653 -12.61 -26.27 39.55
N ALA A 654 -13.62 -26.44 38.69
CA ALA A 654 -14.97 -25.89 38.83
C ALA A 654 -15.96 -26.63 37.91
N THR A 655 -17.25 -26.46 38.17
CA THR A 655 -18.34 -26.90 37.29
C THR A 655 -19.08 -25.69 36.72
N ILE A 656 -19.19 -25.61 35.40
CA ILE A 656 -19.91 -24.57 34.65
C ILE A 656 -20.89 -25.25 33.68
N ALA A 657 -22.00 -25.74 34.24
CA ALA A 657 -23.03 -26.47 33.49
C ALA A 657 -23.93 -25.52 32.67
N SER A 658 -24.46 -26.03 31.56
CA SER A 658 -25.60 -25.43 30.87
C SER A 658 -26.91 -25.89 31.52
N ASP A 659 -27.97 -25.10 31.43
CA ASP A 659 -29.31 -25.47 31.89
C ASP A 659 -30.23 -25.57 30.67
N SER A 660 -30.38 -26.79 30.17
CA SER A 660 -31.22 -27.08 28.99
C SER A 660 -32.71 -26.81 29.24
N ALA A 661 -33.19 -26.89 30.49
CA ALA A 661 -34.60 -26.63 30.80
C ALA A 661 -34.94 -25.14 30.69
N ALA A 662 -34.00 -24.27 31.08
CA ALA A 662 -34.12 -22.82 30.91
C ALA A 662 -33.66 -22.32 29.51
N GLY A 663 -33.07 -23.20 28.71
CA GLY A 663 -32.40 -22.86 27.45
C GLY A 663 -31.10 -22.07 27.64
N ALA A 664 -30.52 -22.08 28.84
CA ALA A 664 -29.29 -21.35 29.17
C ALA A 664 -28.06 -22.18 28.81
N VAL A 665 -27.10 -21.56 28.13
CA VAL A 665 -25.88 -22.20 27.64
C VAL A 665 -24.65 -21.52 28.22
N THR A 666 -23.66 -22.30 28.64
CA THR A 666 -22.35 -21.83 29.12
C THR A 666 -21.21 -22.40 28.28
N TYR A 667 -20.31 -21.53 27.81
CA TYR A 667 -19.29 -21.88 26.82
C TYR A 667 -18.08 -20.95 26.91
N MET A 668 -17.01 -21.29 26.16
CA MET A 668 -15.77 -20.50 26.04
C MET A 668 -15.22 -20.02 27.39
N PRO A 669 -14.78 -20.93 28.28
CA PRO A 669 -14.07 -20.49 29.47
C PRO A 669 -12.72 -19.88 29.08
N LEU A 670 -12.39 -18.73 29.66
CA LEU A 670 -11.14 -18.02 29.44
C LEU A 670 -10.40 -17.78 30.76
N ALA A 671 -9.08 -17.84 30.72
CA ALA A 671 -8.19 -17.58 31.85
C ALA A 671 -7.70 -16.13 31.84
N HIS A 672 -7.71 -15.49 33.00
CA HIS A 672 -7.29 -14.09 33.18
C HIS A 672 -6.17 -13.99 34.23
N PRO A 673 -4.96 -14.51 33.96
CA PRO A 673 -3.86 -14.58 34.94
C PRO A 673 -3.39 -13.20 35.45
N ARG A 674 -3.75 -12.12 34.76
CA ARG A 674 -3.37 -10.75 35.11
C ARG A 674 -4.48 -9.96 35.82
N ILE A 675 -5.69 -10.49 35.90
CA ILE A 675 -6.83 -9.85 36.57
C ILE A 675 -6.88 -10.34 38.02
N LEU A 676 -6.80 -9.40 38.97
CA LEU A 676 -6.85 -9.69 40.42
C LEU A 676 -5.96 -10.86 40.87
N PRO A 677 -4.64 -10.81 40.58
CA PRO A 677 -3.74 -11.93 40.81
C PRO A 677 -3.62 -12.25 42.31
N GLU A 678 -3.77 -13.53 42.63
CA GLU A 678 -3.67 -14.06 43.99
C GLU A 678 -2.95 -15.42 43.93
N ARG A 679 -1.98 -15.63 44.82
CA ARG A 679 -1.10 -16.81 44.78
C ARG A 679 -1.91 -18.11 44.87
N GLY A 680 -1.59 -19.09 44.00
CA GLY A 680 -2.27 -20.39 43.97
C GLY A 680 -3.70 -20.35 43.40
N THR A 681 -4.13 -19.20 42.86
CA THR A 681 -5.45 -19.06 42.24
C THR A 681 -5.36 -18.27 40.94
N MET A 682 -6.44 -18.28 40.17
CA MET A 682 -6.56 -17.50 38.94
C MET A 682 -8.03 -17.11 38.72
N VAL A 683 -8.26 -15.95 38.12
CA VAL A 683 -9.60 -15.53 37.69
C VAL A 683 -9.88 -16.12 36.32
N ALA A 684 -10.96 -16.87 36.19
CA ALA A 684 -11.49 -17.33 34.93
C ALA A 684 -12.80 -16.61 34.62
N SER A 685 -13.21 -16.61 33.35
CA SER A 685 -14.57 -16.26 32.94
C SER A 685 -15.16 -17.36 32.06
N TYR A 686 -16.48 -17.30 31.85
CA TYR A 686 -17.16 -18.07 30.82
C TYR A 686 -18.33 -17.26 30.25
N SER A 687 -18.63 -17.47 28.97
CA SER A 687 -19.76 -16.85 28.30
C SER A 687 -21.07 -17.49 28.72
N ARG A 688 -22.13 -16.69 28.74
CA ARG A 688 -23.52 -17.11 28.96
C ARG A 688 -24.37 -16.67 27.79
N ASN A 689 -25.30 -17.52 27.37
CA ASN A 689 -26.24 -17.23 26.30
C ASN A 689 -27.57 -17.97 26.53
N ASN A 690 -28.58 -17.67 25.73
CA ASN A 690 -29.85 -18.40 25.70
C ASN A 690 -30.18 -18.85 24.27
N THR A 691 -30.77 -20.02 24.13
CA THR A 691 -31.24 -20.53 22.83
C THR A 691 -32.37 -19.68 22.24
N ASP A 692 -33.08 -18.92 23.07
CA ASP A 692 -34.10 -17.95 22.67
C ASP A 692 -33.53 -16.52 22.70
N PHE A 693 -33.28 -15.97 21.51
CA PHE A 693 -32.71 -14.64 21.35
C PHE A 693 -33.64 -13.51 21.83
N ASP A 694 -34.97 -13.72 21.85
CA ASP A 694 -35.91 -12.70 22.29
C ASP A 694 -35.80 -12.45 23.81
N LYS A 695 -35.48 -13.50 24.59
CA LYS A 695 -35.16 -13.36 26.02
C LYS A 695 -33.94 -12.48 26.25
N ILE A 696 -32.92 -12.64 25.41
CA ILE A 696 -31.68 -11.85 25.48
C ILE A 696 -31.95 -10.39 25.11
N ARG A 697 -32.78 -10.16 24.09
CA ARG A 697 -33.18 -8.79 23.71
C ARG A 697 -33.98 -8.10 24.81
N ALA A 698 -34.84 -8.85 25.51
CA ALA A 698 -35.62 -8.34 26.64
C ALA A 698 -34.76 -8.10 27.90
N ASP A 699 -33.79 -8.99 28.15
CA ASP A 699 -32.85 -8.89 29.26
C ASP A 699 -31.40 -9.16 28.80
N PRO A 700 -30.67 -8.11 28.38
CA PRO A 700 -29.27 -8.22 27.97
C PRO A 700 -28.32 -8.71 29.07
N THR A 701 -28.74 -8.76 30.34
CA THR A 701 -27.89 -9.29 31.43
C THR A 701 -27.72 -10.81 31.37
N LEU A 702 -28.60 -11.49 30.62
CA LEU A 702 -28.48 -12.92 30.31
C LEU A 702 -27.32 -13.24 29.36
N TYR A 703 -26.74 -12.22 28.72
CA TYR A 703 -25.71 -12.32 27.71
C TYR A 703 -24.49 -11.47 28.07
N ARG A 704 -23.83 -11.84 29.18
CA ARG A 704 -22.59 -11.23 29.69
C ARG A 704 -21.66 -12.31 30.25
N PRO A 705 -20.33 -12.16 30.14
CA PRO A 705 -19.40 -13.10 30.73
C PRO A 705 -19.52 -13.07 32.26
N THR A 706 -19.36 -14.24 32.89
CA THR A 706 -19.35 -14.40 34.34
C THR A 706 -17.96 -14.81 34.81
N PHE A 707 -17.44 -14.12 35.82
CA PHE A 707 -16.10 -14.35 36.37
C PHE A 707 -16.17 -15.17 37.66
N LEU A 708 -15.19 -16.06 37.83
CA LEU A 708 -14.99 -16.86 39.03
C LEU A 708 -13.50 -16.96 39.36
N ARG A 709 -13.18 -17.22 40.62
CA ARG A 709 -11.81 -17.56 41.04
C ARG A 709 -11.70 -19.07 41.18
N VAL A 710 -10.67 -19.64 40.58
CA VAL A 710 -10.38 -21.08 40.60
C VAL A 710 -9.00 -21.33 41.18
N PRO A 711 -8.77 -22.49 41.82
CA PRO A 711 -7.42 -22.90 42.22
C PRO A 711 -6.56 -23.08 40.97
N LEU A 712 -5.33 -22.58 41.01
CA LEU A 712 -4.32 -22.84 39.98
C LEU A 712 -3.49 -24.04 40.44
N PRO A 713 -3.46 -25.15 39.68
CA PRO A 713 -2.72 -26.34 40.07
C PRO A 713 -1.21 -26.07 40.11
N ASP A 714 -0.56 -26.62 41.13
CA ASP A 714 0.90 -26.60 41.32
C ASP A 714 1.62 -27.28 40.17
#